data_AF-A0A2D6XBB5-F1
#
_entry.id   AF-A0A2D6XBB5-F1
#
_cell.length_a   1.000
_cell.length_b   1.000
_cell.length_c   1.000
_cell.angle_alpha   90.00
_cell.angle_beta   90.00
_cell.angle_gamma   90.00
#
_symmetry.space_group_name_H-M   'P 1'
#
loop_
_entity.id
_entity.type
_entity.pdbx_description
1 polymer ?
#
loop_
_entity_poly.entity_id
_entity_poly.type
_entity_poly.pdbx_seq_one_letter_code
_entity_poly.pdbx_strand_id
1 'polypeptide(L)'
;MALPRHEWRAGIHLFDWDADGVRIRLDRMRESSDGSVKGEVSITKTDIPDGELVEADRLTLNAPRSRKEVANFCNDRVPGYDWAAMISQAATLAIRRHREGEPAVDLATMERQSGTSYLIEPFLLEHQPNLIFGDGGLGKSIFALYCAVLVASGASTKRFMVQPGNVGYLDYEADKDETSLRHEMISTGLEIEKPPMTYRFCHEALSNDVQAVQTLVAEHDIQLLIVDSAGPACSGKPEGAEETIAFFRALRSLKVTSLIVAHVSKGGGPRKGPYGCYSSDTEVLTKAGWKPHPEVALSDEVACFNLDTEYIEWQRPTEVHNYEYQGEMVHFTGQTKGSLDILVTPNHRMVVKPDYKLPVGTKKPYRNPREWHYKEARQLLGGSAWFFPYASNGIANVEQTEISPAFARFLGWWLSEGSLDGNAPVLTQAVGQVADAMRETVEALGYDSKAWYGKSRPHEQTVMQLRLRKATGLGKWLKAECGKGAPNKRIPRFLFSASLAVREALFAALIEGDGSLAPNGRMRYSSSSRQLADDVQMLAITLGYAARVVFRPRPQLLHLDQWVVHIDPRRQLSIRPRNVETVDYEGTVHCLTVPTGAYITRRNGYMAVAGNSPYWVNLPRSVWEVRKSQKMDADSLEFSLWHRKINSGKLRRPMAYRIDFQNPATVFHELDVRDSQELSEGLPMPERITALLARGALDAESIAETLDAKTDLVRVTLSRGKNRFVRLGEGKWGNLTRDVN
;
A
#
# COMPACT_ATOMS: atom_id res chain seq x y z
N MET A 1 47.89 18.65 -14.93
CA MET A 1 46.75 18.11 -15.70
C MET A 1 45.50 18.87 -15.26
N ALA A 2 44.70 19.37 -16.20
CA ALA A 2 43.48 20.10 -15.87
C ALA A 2 42.45 19.13 -15.24
N LEU A 3 41.66 19.63 -14.28
CA LEU A 3 40.52 18.87 -13.73
C LEU A 3 39.46 18.75 -14.84
N PRO A 4 38.82 17.57 -15.01
CA PRO A 4 37.72 17.44 -15.94
C PRO A 4 36.54 18.28 -15.49
N ARG A 5 35.77 18.81 -16.44
CA ARG A 5 34.41 19.25 -16.16
C ARG A 5 33.57 18.00 -15.89
N HIS A 6 33.03 17.88 -14.68
CA HIS A 6 32.22 16.74 -14.27
C HIS A 6 30.74 17.09 -14.21
N GLU A 7 29.94 16.46 -15.05
CA GLU A 7 28.48 16.51 -15.02
C GLU A 7 27.91 15.19 -14.50
N TRP A 8 26.86 15.28 -13.69
CA TRP A 8 26.16 14.11 -13.15
C TRP A 8 24.66 14.32 -13.27
N ARG A 9 24.00 13.46 -14.06
CA ARG A 9 22.55 13.48 -14.27
C ARG A 9 22.04 12.05 -14.46
N ALA A 10 20.89 11.74 -13.84
CA ALA A 10 20.19 10.46 -14.00
C ALA A 10 21.08 9.20 -13.83
N GLY A 11 22.08 9.23 -12.94
CA GLY A 11 22.98 8.07 -12.70
C GLY A 11 24.14 7.93 -13.70
N ILE A 12 24.29 8.85 -14.64
CA ILE A 12 25.38 8.93 -15.62
C ILE A 12 26.38 9.99 -15.17
N HIS A 13 27.67 9.66 -15.23
CA HIS A 13 28.78 10.56 -14.96
C HIS A 13 29.50 10.89 -16.27
N LEU A 14 29.54 12.16 -16.64
CA LEU A 14 30.25 12.66 -17.81
C LEU A 14 31.45 13.48 -17.37
N PHE A 15 32.63 13.13 -17.87
CA PHE A 15 33.89 13.81 -17.58
C PHE A 15 34.48 14.33 -18.89
N ASP A 16 34.54 15.66 -19.03
CA ASP A 16 35.10 16.33 -20.20
C ASP A 16 36.49 16.90 -19.89
N TRP A 17 37.48 16.53 -20.70
CA TRP A 17 38.76 17.20 -20.80
C TRP A 17 38.79 18.01 -22.11
N ASP A 18 38.18 19.20 -22.08
CA ASP A 18 38.00 20.06 -23.26
C ASP A 18 39.32 20.36 -24.00
N ALA A 19 40.41 20.55 -23.25
CA ALA A 19 41.74 20.82 -23.82
C ALA A 19 42.34 19.62 -24.58
N ASP A 20 41.95 18.41 -24.20
CA ASP A 20 42.46 17.16 -24.76
C ASP A 20 41.47 16.51 -25.76
N GLY A 21 40.28 17.10 -25.92
CA GLY A 21 39.20 16.58 -26.75
C GLY A 21 38.66 15.22 -26.29
N VAL A 22 38.84 14.87 -25.01
CA VAL A 22 38.47 13.55 -24.44
C VAL A 22 37.22 13.68 -23.59
N ARG A 23 36.28 12.77 -23.79
CA ARG A 23 35.11 12.59 -22.92
C ARG A 23 35.05 11.16 -22.40
N ILE A 24 34.96 11.01 -21.08
CA ILE A 24 34.72 9.72 -20.42
C ILE A 24 33.31 9.72 -19.86
N ARG A 25 32.49 8.78 -20.33
CA ARG A 25 31.17 8.48 -19.81
C ARG A 25 31.25 7.24 -18.94
N LEU A 26 30.76 7.36 -17.70
CA LEU A 26 30.60 6.26 -16.77
C LEU A 26 29.13 6.13 -16.39
N ASP A 27 28.54 4.97 -16.66
CA ASP A 27 27.15 4.68 -16.28
C ASP A 27 26.99 3.24 -15.77
N ARG A 28 25.74 2.84 -15.50
CA ARG A 28 25.36 1.53 -14.96
C ARG A 28 26.12 1.11 -13.69
N MET A 29 26.49 2.07 -12.84
CA MET A 29 27.26 1.78 -11.64
C MET A 29 26.48 0.94 -10.64
N ARG A 30 27.11 -0.12 -10.13
CA ARG A 30 26.59 -1.00 -9.08
C ARG A 30 27.68 -1.30 -8.06
N GLU A 31 27.32 -1.21 -6.79
CA GLU A 31 28.13 -1.72 -5.69
C GLU A 31 27.63 -3.11 -5.30
N SER A 32 28.52 -4.11 -5.39
CA SER A 32 28.23 -5.48 -5.01
C SER A 32 28.45 -5.70 -3.51
N SER A 33 27.88 -6.77 -2.95
CA SER A 33 28.02 -7.10 -1.52
C SER A 33 29.47 -7.34 -1.07
N ASP A 34 30.37 -7.60 -2.02
CA ASP A 34 31.83 -7.72 -1.80
C ASP A 34 32.56 -6.37 -1.78
N GLY A 35 31.84 -5.24 -1.89
CA GLY A 35 32.41 -3.90 -1.92
C GLY A 35 33.03 -3.51 -3.26
N SER A 36 32.90 -4.33 -4.31
CA SER A 36 33.32 -3.96 -5.66
C SER A 36 32.34 -2.97 -6.31
N VAL A 37 32.87 -1.90 -6.90
CA VAL A 37 32.07 -0.91 -7.64
C VAL A 37 32.34 -1.12 -9.12
N LYS A 38 31.33 -1.55 -9.86
CA LYS A 38 31.41 -1.86 -11.30
C LYS A 38 30.53 -0.89 -12.08
N GLY A 39 30.96 -0.45 -13.25
CA GLY A 39 30.18 0.37 -14.17
C GLY A 39 30.57 0.10 -15.62
N GLU A 40 29.80 0.62 -16.55
CA GLU A 40 30.18 0.64 -17.97
C GLU A 40 30.91 1.95 -18.28
N VAL A 41 31.98 1.84 -19.07
CA VAL A 41 32.80 2.98 -19.49
C VAL A 41 32.73 3.12 -21.01
N SER A 42 32.44 4.34 -21.46
CA SER A 42 32.61 4.74 -22.85
C SER A 42 33.56 5.93 -22.91
N ILE A 43 34.48 5.92 -23.87
CA ILE A 43 35.51 6.96 -24.02
C ILE A 43 35.44 7.45 -25.46
N THR A 44 35.17 8.74 -25.63
CA THR A 44 35.14 9.40 -26.95
C THR A 44 36.26 10.42 -27.07
N LYS A 45 36.74 10.60 -28.31
CA LYS A 45 37.78 11.58 -28.66
C LYS A 45 37.46 12.24 -29.99
N THR A 46 37.58 13.56 -30.07
CA THR A 46 37.11 14.37 -31.21
C THR A 46 37.99 14.30 -32.47
N ASP A 47 39.22 13.77 -32.39
CA ASP A 47 40.23 13.82 -33.46
C ASP A 47 40.46 12.47 -34.17
N ILE A 48 39.63 11.45 -33.90
CA ILE A 48 39.72 10.12 -34.54
C ILE A 48 38.49 9.83 -35.42
N PRO A 49 38.65 9.06 -36.52
CA PRO A 49 37.52 8.52 -37.27
C PRO A 49 36.65 7.66 -36.33
N ASP A 50 35.33 7.83 -36.39
CA ASP A 50 34.29 7.26 -35.50
C ASP A 50 34.18 7.87 -34.10
N GLY A 51 35.16 8.63 -33.63
CA GLY A 51 35.08 9.40 -32.38
C GLY A 51 35.03 8.57 -31.08
N GLU A 52 35.01 7.24 -31.15
CA GLU A 52 34.88 6.31 -30.03
C GLU A 52 36.14 5.45 -29.84
N LEU A 53 36.72 5.48 -28.63
CA LEU A 53 37.89 4.68 -28.24
C LEU A 53 37.50 3.42 -27.47
N VAL A 54 36.47 3.51 -26.63
CA VAL A 54 35.91 2.41 -25.83
C VAL A 54 34.41 2.57 -25.86
N GLU A 55 33.70 1.49 -26.19
CA GLU A 55 32.24 1.45 -26.23
C GLU A 55 31.74 0.47 -25.16
N ALA A 56 31.08 1.00 -24.12
CA ALA A 56 30.32 0.23 -23.13
C ALA A 56 31.06 -0.98 -22.50
N ASP A 57 32.36 -0.85 -22.22
CA ASP A 57 33.13 -1.93 -21.59
C ASP A 57 32.94 -1.94 -20.07
N ARG A 58 33.00 -3.11 -19.43
CA ARG A 58 32.82 -3.24 -17.98
C ARG A 58 34.09 -2.88 -17.23
N LEU A 59 34.06 -1.75 -16.53
CA LEU A 59 35.13 -1.30 -15.66
C LEU A 59 34.80 -1.57 -14.19
N THR A 60 35.68 -2.29 -13.49
CA THR A 60 35.65 -2.33 -12.02
C THR A 60 36.36 -1.10 -11.48
N LEU A 61 35.59 -0.07 -11.18
CA LEU A 61 36.04 1.27 -10.85
C LEU A 61 36.99 1.30 -9.65
N ASN A 62 36.84 0.44 -8.65
CA ASN A 62 37.72 0.42 -7.48
C ASN A 62 38.88 -0.60 -7.57
N ALA A 63 39.06 -1.28 -8.70
CA ALA A 63 40.16 -2.22 -8.93
C ALA A 63 41.28 -1.57 -9.78
N PRO A 64 42.50 -1.35 -9.24
CA PRO A 64 43.60 -0.73 -9.99
C PRO A 64 43.98 -1.46 -11.28
N ARG A 65 43.88 -2.80 -11.28
CA ARG A 65 44.18 -3.64 -12.45
C ARG A 65 43.20 -3.37 -13.61
N SER A 66 41.92 -3.29 -13.31
CA SER A 66 40.87 -3.04 -14.32
C SER A 66 41.02 -1.64 -14.95
N ARG A 67 41.35 -0.62 -14.15
CA ARG A 67 41.66 0.73 -14.66
C ARG A 67 42.86 0.72 -15.60
N LYS A 68 43.91 -0.04 -15.27
CA LYS A 68 45.13 -0.15 -16.06
C LYS A 68 44.88 -0.83 -17.41
N GLU A 69 44.03 -1.85 -17.44
CA GLU A 69 43.66 -2.56 -18.68
C GLU A 69 42.97 -1.62 -19.68
N VAL A 70 41.97 -0.83 -19.23
CA VAL A 70 41.31 0.17 -20.09
C VAL A 70 42.29 1.29 -20.51
N ALA A 71 43.16 1.75 -19.59
CA ALA A 71 44.15 2.77 -19.91
C ALA A 71 45.15 2.31 -20.99
N ASN A 72 45.62 1.07 -20.90
CA ASN A 72 46.48 0.48 -21.91
C ASN A 72 45.77 0.39 -23.27
N PHE A 73 44.50 -0.04 -23.27
CA PHE A 73 43.70 -0.14 -24.49
C PHE A 73 43.50 1.21 -25.21
N CYS A 74 43.31 2.30 -24.45
CA CYS A 74 43.27 3.65 -25.00
C CYS A 74 44.66 4.09 -25.51
N ASN A 75 45.72 3.81 -24.76
CA ASN A 75 47.09 4.18 -25.13
C ASN A 75 47.58 3.47 -26.40
N ASP A 76 47.17 2.21 -26.61
CA ASP A 76 47.52 1.43 -27.80
C ASP A 76 46.87 2.00 -29.08
N ARG A 77 45.69 2.63 -28.97
CA ARG A 77 44.99 3.26 -30.10
C ARG A 77 45.42 4.71 -30.32
N VAL A 78 45.53 5.47 -29.23
CA VAL A 78 45.87 6.89 -29.25
C VAL A 78 46.96 7.14 -28.21
N PRO A 79 48.23 6.99 -28.59
CA PRO A 79 49.35 7.29 -27.70
C PRO A 79 49.51 8.81 -27.49
N GLY A 80 50.22 9.18 -26.42
CA GLY A 80 50.57 10.59 -26.13
C GLY A 80 49.71 11.27 -25.06
N TYR A 81 48.76 10.55 -24.46
CA TYR A 81 47.94 11.03 -23.35
C TYR A 81 48.13 10.16 -22.12
N ASP A 82 48.02 10.76 -20.94
CA ASP A 82 48.06 10.04 -19.67
C ASP A 82 46.67 9.47 -19.33
N TRP A 83 46.29 8.45 -20.10
CA TRP A 83 45.03 7.72 -19.94
C TRP A 83 44.87 7.12 -18.54
N ALA A 84 45.98 6.71 -17.92
CA ALA A 84 45.98 6.14 -16.58
C ALA A 84 45.52 7.16 -15.53
N ALA A 85 45.98 8.41 -15.63
CA ALA A 85 45.51 9.49 -14.77
C ALA A 85 44.04 9.86 -15.05
N MET A 86 43.65 10.03 -16.31
CA MET A 86 42.28 10.40 -16.69
C MET A 86 41.24 9.36 -16.20
N ILE A 87 41.48 8.08 -16.44
CA ILE A 87 40.58 6.99 -16.00
C ILE A 87 40.57 6.87 -14.47
N SER A 88 41.72 7.01 -13.81
CA SER A 88 41.79 6.96 -12.35
C SER A 88 41.05 8.13 -11.69
N GLN A 89 41.12 9.31 -12.30
CA GLN A 89 40.43 10.50 -11.83
C GLN A 89 38.91 10.37 -12.03
N ALA A 90 38.46 9.98 -13.23
CA ALA A 90 37.04 9.72 -13.52
C ALA A 90 36.46 8.67 -12.58
N ALA A 91 37.15 7.53 -12.39
CA ALA A 91 36.70 6.46 -11.51
C ALA A 91 36.60 6.91 -10.04
N THR A 92 37.58 7.69 -9.56
CA THR A 92 37.60 8.16 -8.17
C THR A 92 36.47 9.17 -7.90
N LEU A 93 36.27 10.12 -8.81
CA LEU A 93 35.18 11.10 -8.70
C LEU A 93 33.80 10.45 -8.82
N ALA A 94 33.66 9.46 -9.70
CA ALA A 94 32.42 8.69 -9.86
C ALA A 94 32.09 7.88 -8.60
N ILE A 95 33.05 7.12 -8.03
CA ILE A 95 32.86 6.38 -6.78
C ILE A 95 32.47 7.31 -5.64
N ARG A 96 33.17 8.44 -5.49
CA ARG A 96 32.91 9.40 -4.42
C ARG A 96 31.48 9.92 -4.48
N ARG A 97 31.03 10.39 -5.64
CA ARG A 97 29.66 10.85 -5.85
C ARG A 97 28.61 9.74 -5.71
N HIS A 98 28.92 8.51 -6.15
CA HIS A 98 28.03 7.37 -5.99
C HIS A 98 27.77 7.04 -4.51
N ARG A 99 28.82 7.11 -3.69
CA ARG A 99 28.76 6.81 -2.25
C ARG A 99 28.22 7.95 -1.40
N GLU A 100 28.47 9.20 -1.79
CA GLU A 100 27.98 10.38 -1.07
C GLU A 100 26.45 10.55 -1.16
N GLY A 101 25.81 10.00 -2.20
CA GLY A 101 24.36 10.13 -2.38
C GLY A 101 23.93 11.59 -2.66
N GLU A 102 22.68 11.93 -2.38
CA GLU A 102 22.25 13.34 -2.39
C GLU A 102 22.80 14.07 -1.15
N PRO A 103 23.40 15.26 -1.31
CA PRO A 103 23.94 16.01 -0.18
C PRO A 103 22.81 16.36 0.79
N ALA A 104 23.01 16.07 2.08
CA ALA A 104 22.10 16.52 3.12
C ALA A 104 22.11 18.06 3.18
N VAL A 105 20.94 18.68 3.00
CA VAL A 105 20.76 20.14 3.06
C VAL A 105 20.12 20.51 4.40
N ASP A 106 20.60 21.57 5.04
CA ASP A 106 19.92 22.14 6.21
C ASP A 106 18.64 22.85 5.77
N LEU A 107 17.50 22.24 6.11
CA LEU A 107 16.17 22.75 5.77
C LEU A 107 15.90 24.14 6.35
N ALA A 108 16.59 24.57 7.41
CA ALA A 108 16.44 25.91 7.99
C ALA A 108 17.07 27.02 7.12
N THR A 109 17.98 26.65 6.22
CA THR A 109 18.67 27.58 5.33
C THR A 109 18.00 27.74 3.96
N MET A 110 16.98 26.91 3.68
CA MET A 110 16.26 26.95 2.42
C MET A 110 15.19 28.05 2.43
N GLU A 111 15.20 28.90 1.41
CA GLU A 111 14.12 29.87 1.22
C GLU A 111 12.80 29.14 0.98
N ARG A 112 11.74 29.60 1.66
CA ARG A 112 10.41 29.01 1.57
C ARG A 112 9.87 29.23 0.15
N GLN A 113 9.96 28.23 -0.71
CA GLN A 113 9.27 28.26 -2.01
C GLN A 113 7.76 28.35 -1.76
N SER A 114 7.15 29.43 -2.20
CA SER A 114 5.72 29.69 -2.03
C SER A 114 4.91 28.92 -3.08
N GLY A 115 4.30 27.82 -2.66
CA GLY A 115 3.28 27.11 -3.46
C GLY A 115 3.72 25.75 -3.99
N THR A 116 2.75 25.02 -4.54
CA THR A 116 2.97 23.76 -5.25
C THR A 116 3.52 24.07 -6.65
N SER A 117 4.66 23.50 -7.04
CA SER A 117 5.21 23.71 -8.39
C SER A 117 4.55 22.80 -9.42
N TYR A 118 4.21 23.36 -10.59
CA TYR A 118 3.51 22.68 -11.68
C TYR A 118 4.27 22.87 -12.99
N LEU A 119 4.39 21.79 -13.76
CA LEU A 119 4.77 21.90 -15.18
C LEU A 119 3.58 22.32 -16.04
N ILE A 120 2.38 21.83 -15.69
CA ILE A 120 1.10 22.26 -16.24
C ILE A 120 0.19 22.58 -15.06
N GLU A 121 -0.08 23.85 -14.77
CA GLU A 121 -1.01 24.20 -13.69
C GLU A 121 -2.47 24.12 -14.18
N PRO A 122 -3.40 23.46 -13.45
CA PRO A 122 -3.25 22.77 -12.17
C PRO A 122 -3.12 21.24 -12.26
N PHE A 123 -2.65 20.71 -13.40
CA PHE A 123 -2.73 19.31 -13.79
C PHE A 123 -1.48 18.47 -13.43
N LEU A 124 -0.28 18.87 -13.87
CA LEU A 124 0.97 18.13 -13.68
C LEU A 124 1.88 18.80 -12.65
N LEU A 125 2.16 18.09 -11.56
CA LEU A 125 3.15 18.50 -10.57
C LEU A 125 4.56 18.35 -11.12
N GLU A 126 5.35 19.40 -11.00
CA GLU A 126 6.74 19.42 -11.48
C GLU A 126 7.62 18.43 -10.69
N HIS A 127 8.51 17.72 -11.38
CA HIS A 127 9.45 16.73 -10.82
C HIS A 127 8.80 15.58 -10.05
N GLN A 128 7.51 15.30 -10.30
CA GLN A 128 6.78 14.23 -9.63
C GLN A 128 6.13 13.26 -10.63
N PRO A 129 5.86 12.01 -10.21
CA PRO A 129 4.98 11.10 -10.94
C PRO A 129 3.51 11.50 -10.81
N ASN A 130 2.84 11.70 -11.95
CA ASN A 130 1.43 12.04 -12.08
C ASN A 130 0.70 10.90 -12.81
N LEU A 131 -0.47 10.48 -12.33
CA LEU A 131 -1.23 9.37 -12.92
C LEU A 131 -2.55 9.86 -13.52
N ILE A 132 -2.83 9.46 -14.76
CA ILE A 132 -4.16 9.55 -15.37
C ILE A 132 -4.69 8.13 -15.61
N PHE A 133 -5.87 7.82 -15.06
CA PHE A 133 -6.46 6.49 -15.20
C PHE A 133 -7.95 6.55 -15.60
N GLY A 134 -8.45 5.50 -16.24
CA GLY A 134 -9.87 5.36 -16.59
C GLY A 134 -10.12 4.16 -17.47
N ASP A 135 -11.36 3.93 -17.89
CA ASP A 135 -11.70 2.83 -18.79
C ASP A 135 -10.95 2.93 -20.13
N GLY A 136 -10.78 1.79 -20.81
CA GLY A 136 -10.22 1.76 -22.17
C GLY A 136 -11.12 2.52 -23.16
N GLY A 137 -10.52 3.22 -24.12
CA GLY A 137 -11.25 3.96 -25.16
C GLY A 137 -11.78 5.34 -24.74
N LEU A 138 -11.32 5.91 -23.62
CA LEU A 138 -11.71 7.23 -23.14
C LEU A 138 -10.79 8.38 -23.58
N GLY A 139 -9.96 8.19 -24.62
CA GLY A 139 -9.09 9.25 -25.14
C GLY A 139 -7.90 9.65 -24.23
N LYS A 140 -7.52 8.81 -23.25
CA LYS A 140 -6.45 9.12 -22.28
C LYS A 140 -5.09 9.35 -22.94
N SER A 141 -4.70 8.49 -23.88
CA SER A 141 -3.47 8.62 -24.68
C SER A 141 -3.49 9.89 -25.53
N ILE A 142 -4.65 10.22 -26.13
CA ILE A 142 -4.84 11.45 -26.92
C ILE A 142 -4.70 12.69 -26.03
N PHE A 143 -5.28 12.67 -24.83
CA PHE A 143 -5.13 13.76 -23.86
C PHE A 143 -3.71 13.86 -23.29
N ALA A 144 -3.01 12.74 -23.08
CA ALA A 144 -1.61 12.73 -22.68
C ALA A 144 -0.74 13.37 -23.78
N LEU A 145 -0.95 12.99 -25.05
CA LEU A 145 -0.27 13.58 -26.20
C LEU A 145 -0.59 15.07 -26.37
N TYR A 146 -1.83 15.49 -26.09
CA TYR A 146 -2.19 16.90 -26.01
C TYR A 146 -1.37 17.68 -24.97
N CYS A 147 -1.22 17.13 -23.76
CA CYS A 147 -0.35 17.73 -22.74
C CYS A 147 1.12 17.78 -23.20
N ALA A 148 1.57 16.75 -23.92
CA ALA A 148 2.90 16.68 -24.52
C ALA A 148 3.13 17.85 -25.49
N VAL A 149 2.20 18.07 -26.41
CA VAL A 149 2.26 19.14 -27.42
C VAL A 149 2.25 20.51 -26.77
N LEU A 150 1.42 20.73 -25.74
CA LEU A 150 1.39 21.99 -25.00
C LEU A 150 2.75 22.29 -24.33
N VAL A 151 3.38 21.29 -23.68
CA VAL A 151 4.71 21.47 -23.04
C VAL A 151 5.80 21.68 -24.08
N ALA A 152 5.81 20.90 -25.16
CA ALA A 152 6.83 20.99 -26.21
C ALA A 152 6.76 22.32 -26.98
N SER A 153 5.57 22.88 -27.16
CA SER A 153 5.37 24.18 -27.83
C SER A 153 5.41 25.37 -26.87
N GLY A 154 5.23 25.15 -25.57
CA GLY A 154 4.98 26.21 -24.59
C GLY A 154 3.58 26.84 -24.69
N ALA A 155 2.68 26.29 -25.49
CA ALA A 155 1.32 26.80 -25.64
C ALA A 155 0.54 26.63 -24.32
N SER A 156 -0.15 27.69 -23.90
CA SER A 156 -1.06 27.69 -22.75
C SER A 156 -2.50 27.87 -23.20
N THR A 157 -3.44 27.33 -22.44
CA THR A 157 -4.88 27.41 -22.71
C THR A 157 -5.58 28.24 -21.62
N LYS A 158 -6.90 28.41 -21.74
CA LYS A 158 -7.69 29.08 -20.68
C LYS A 158 -7.60 28.34 -19.34
N ARG A 159 -7.48 27.00 -19.35
CA ARG A 159 -7.34 26.18 -18.14
C ARG A 159 -5.92 25.83 -17.75
N PHE A 160 -5.01 25.71 -18.73
CA PHE A 160 -3.66 25.20 -18.50
C PHE A 160 -2.62 26.27 -18.72
N MET A 161 -1.94 26.65 -17.64
CA MET A 161 -0.70 27.42 -17.70
C MET A 161 0.47 26.45 -17.78
N VAL A 162 1.28 26.59 -18.82
CA VAL A 162 2.29 25.58 -19.19
C VAL A 162 3.67 26.18 -19.12
N GLN A 163 4.60 25.46 -18.47
CA GLN A 163 6.02 25.74 -18.58
C GLN A 163 6.59 24.97 -19.77
N PRO A 164 7.25 25.65 -20.73
CA PRO A 164 7.79 25.01 -21.92
C PRO A 164 8.90 24.02 -21.56
N GLY A 165 8.98 22.92 -22.30
CA GLY A 165 10.05 21.98 -22.09
C GLY A 165 10.14 20.82 -23.08
N ASN A 166 11.28 20.13 -23.07
CA ASN A 166 11.50 18.96 -23.92
C ASN A 166 10.69 17.76 -23.42
N VAL A 167 10.06 17.05 -24.36
CA VAL A 167 9.14 15.96 -24.05
C VAL A 167 9.64 14.64 -24.60
N GLY A 168 9.64 13.62 -23.74
CA GLY A 168 9.84 12.22 -24.10
C GLY A 168 8.52 11.45 -24.06
N TYR A 169 8.27 10.63 -25.07
CA TYR A 169 7.10 9.74 -25.15
C TYR A 169 7.57 8.28 -25.22
N LEU A 170 7.29 7.52 -24.17
CA LEU A 170 7.54 6.07 -24.10
C LEU A 170 6.24 5.33 -24.42
N ASP A 171 6.22 4.71 -25.59
CA ASP A 171 5.04 4.02 -26.12
C ASP A 171 5.19 2.51 -25.97
N TYR A 172 4.21 1.90 -25.33
CA TYR A 172 4.09 0.47 -25.01
C TYR A 172 2.83 -0.15 -25.61
N GLU A 173 1.94 0.65 -26.22
CA GLU A 173 0.65 0.18 -26.76
C GLU A 173 0.52 0.35 -28.27
N ALA A 174 0.98 1.49 -28.79
CA ALA A 174 0.78 1.89 -30.18
C ALA A 174 2.09 1.82 -30.99
N ASP A 175 1.97 2.11 -32.28
CA ASP A 175 3.10 2.23 -33.19
C ASP A 175 3.44 3.71 -33.47
N LYS A 176 4.68 3.95 -33.89
CA LYS A 176 5.25 5.28 -34.12
C LYS A 176 4.41 6.13 -35.08
N ASP A 177 3.88 5.51 -36.13
CA ASP A 177 3.14 6.22 -37.18
C ASP A 177 1.80 6.75 -36.65
N GLU A 178 1.11 5.98 -35.82
CA GLU A 178 -0.15 6.40 -35.20
C GLU A 178 0.07 7.57 -34.22
N THR A 179 1.12 7.50 -33.41
CA THR A 179 1.47 8.58 -32.47
C THR A 179 1.90 9.85 -33.21
N SER A 180 2.65 9.71 -34.31
CA SER A 180 3.07 10.83 -35.17
C SER A 180 1.89 11.51 -35.87
N LEU A 181 0.91 10.72 -36.36
CA LEU A 181 -0.31 11.25 -36.97
C LEU A 181 -1.14 12.02 -35.94
N ARG A 182 -1.38 11.45 -34.75
CA ARG A 182 -2.12 12.14 -33.68
C ARG A 182 -1.43 13.42 -33.24
N HIS A 183 -0.10 13.41 -33.17
CA HIS A 183 0.69 14.60 -32.85
C HIS A 183 0.48 15.70 -33.90
N GLU A 184 0.50 15.36 -35.18
CA GLU A 184 0.21 16.30 -36.27
C GLU A 184 -1.22 16.85 -36.21
N MET A 185 -2.20 15.97 -35.97
CA MET A 185 -3.59 16.38 -35.88
C MET A 185 -3.86 17.32 -34.70
N ILE A 186 -3.25 17.04 -33.55
CA ILE A 186 -3.36 17.90 -32.35
C ILE A 186 -2.67 19.25 -32.60
N SER A 187 -1.48 19.25 -33.21
CA SER A 187 -0.75 20.49 -33.51
C SER A 187 -1.54 21.37 -34.48
N THR A 188 -2.12 20.76 -35.51
CA THR A 188 -3.00 21.43 -36.47
C THR A 188 -4.24 22.02 -35.79
N GLY A 189 -4.88 21.27 -34.90
CA GLY A 189 -6.07 21.73 -34.16
C GLY A 189 -5.78 22.81 -33.11
N LEU A 190 -4.53 22.94 -32.67
CA LEU A 190 -4.03 24.02 -31.82
C LEU A 190 -3.50 25.23 -32.61
N GLU A 191 -3.48 25.15 -33.94
CA GLU A 191 -2.91 26.18 -34.83
C GLU A 191 -1.42 26.47 -34.54
N ILE A 192 -0.65 25.43 -34.19
CA ILE A 192 0.78 25.52 -33.91
C ILE A 192 1.59 24.62 -34.86
N GLU A 193 2.83 25.02 -35.11
CA GLU A 193 3.78 24.15 -35.79
C GLU A 193 4.07 22.92 -34.93
N LYS A 194 4.14 21.73 -35.56
CA LYS A 194 4.36 20.44 -34.89
C LYS A 194 5.68 20.48 -34.10
N PRO A 195 5.65 20.57 -32.76
CA PRO A 195 6.85 20.78 -31.97
C PRO A 195 7.74 19.52 -31.96
N PRO A 196 9.07 19.64 -31.80
CA PRO A 196 9.94 18.47 -31.69
C PRO A 196 9.66 17.70 -30.39
N MET A 197 9.58 16.38 -30.49
CA MET A 197 9.40 15.48 -29.35
C MET A 197 10.21 14.21 -29.54
N THR A 198 10.76 13.68 -28.45
CA THR A 198 11.53 12.42 -28.47
C THR A 198 10.56 11.25 -28.28
N TYR A 199 10.48 10.35 -29.26
CA TYR A 199 9.63 9.17 -29.21
C TYR A 199 10.47 7.90 -29.09
N ARG A 200 10.04 6.95 -28.25
CA ARG A 200 10.64 5.61 -28.16
C ARG A 200 9.56 4.54 -27.96
N PHE A 201 9.54 3.59 -28.88
CA PHE A 201 8.79 2.35 -28.70
C PHE A 201 9.49 1.45 -27.67
N CYS A 202 8.74 0.94 -26.71
CA CYS A 202 9.23 0.18 -25.58
C CYS A 202 8.58 -1.21 -25.54
N HIS A 203 9.42 -2.25 -25.43
CA HIS A 203 8.98 -3.66 -25.43
C HIS A 203 9.34 -4.40 -24.12
N GLU A 204 10.21 -3.82 -23.30
CA GLU A 204 10.54 -4.31 -21.96
C GLU A 204 10.05 -3.36 -20.88
N ALA A 205 9.78 -3.89 -19.69
CA ALA A 205 9.33 -3.09 -18.56
C ALA A 205 10.30 -1.95 -18.19
N LEU A 206 9.76 -0.81 -17.78
CA LEU A 206 10.53 0.39 -17.45
C LEU A 206 11.58 0.14 -16.36
N SER A 207 11.31 -0.74 -15.39
CA SER A 207 12.28 -1.09 -14.35
C SER A 207 13.54 -1.76 -14.90
N ASN A 208 13.40 -2.52 -16.00
CA ASN A 208 14.49 -3.24 -16.64
C ASN A 208 15.27 -2.33 -17.61
N ASP A 209 14.55 -1.42 -18.27
CA ASP A 209 15.08 -0.51 -19.29
C ASP A 209 15.38 0.91 -18.74
N VAL A 210 15.32 1.09 -17.42
CA VAL A 210 15.45 2.41 -16.76
C VAL A 210 16.73 3.13 -17.16
N GLN A 211 17.83 2.40 -17.41
CA GLN A 211 19.12 2.98 -17.75
C GLN A 211 19.15 3.60 -19.17
N ALA A 212 18.51 2.95 -20.14
CA ALA A 212 18.39 3.52 -21.49
C ALA A 212 17.45 4.73 -21.46
N VAL A 213 16.38 4.69 -20.64
CA VAL A 213 15.51 5.84 -20.43
C VAL A 213 16.22 6.99 -19.72
N GLN A 214 17.09 6.72 -18.73
CA GLN A 214 17.94 7.73 -18.09
C GLN A 214 18.87 8.41 -19.10
N THR A 215 19.44 7.63 -20.01
CA THR A 215 20.28 8.12 -21.11
C THR A 215 19.49 9.04 -22.03
N LEU A 216 18.32 8.59 -22.49
CA LEU A 216 17.40 9.37 -23.31
C LEU A 216 17.01 10.70 -22.64
N VAL A 217 16.68 10.65 -21.35
CA VAL A 217 16.32 11.84 -20.55
C VAL A 217 17.47 12.82 -20.45
N ALA A 218 18.70 12.34 -20.24
CA ALA A 218 19.88 13.18 -20.14
C ALA A 218 20.29 13.79 -21.49
N GLU A 219 20.31 13.00 -22.55
CA GLU A 219 20.77 13.43 -23.90
C GLU A 219 19.82 14.43 -24.55
N HIS A 220 18.52 14.29 -24.31
CA HIS A 220 17.49 15.17 -24.88
C HIS A 220 16.97 16.22 -23.88
N ASP A 221 17.59 16.35 -22.70
CA ASP A 221 17.21 17.28 -21.62
C ASP A 221 15.70 17.26 -21.33
N ILE A 222 15.12 16.05 -21.22
CA ILE A 222 13.66 15.85 -21.12
C ILE A 222 13.14 16.38 -19.78
N GLN A 223 12.10 17.21 -19.81
CA GLN A 223 11.43 17.75 -18.62
C GLN A 223 10.07 17.07 -18.35
N LEU A 224 9.39 16.60 -19.39
CA LEU A 224 8.19 15.77 -19.29
C LEU A 224 8.40 14.41 -19.94
N LEU A 225 8.18 13.35 -19.18
CA LEU A 225 8.16 11.98 -19.69
C LEU A 225 6.74 11.39 -19.65
N ILE A 226 6.20 11.03 -20.80
CA ILE A 226 4.93 10.30 -20.90
C ILE A 226 5.19 8.81 -20.98
N VAL A 227 4.46 8.04 -20.18
CA VAL A 227 4.49 6.57 -20.21
C VAL A 227 3.10 6.06 -20.58
N ASP A 228 2.97 5.59 -21.83
CA ASP A 228 1.71 5.12 -22.40
C ASP A 228 1.85 3.67 -22.88
N SER A 229 1.41 2.65 -22.15
CA SER A 229 0.67 2.69 -20.88
C SER A 229 1.40 1.96 -19.74
N ALA A 230 0.94 2.26 -18.52
CA ALA A 230 1.45 1.71 -17.28
C ALA A 230 1.38 0.18 -17.17
N GLY A 231 0.43 -0.44 -17.89
CA GLY A 231 0.19 -1.88 -17.83
C GLY A 231 1.40 -2.66 -18.35
N PRO A 232 1.73 -2.54 -19.66
CA PRO A 232 2.89 -3.20 -20.23
C PRO A 232 4.23 -2.63 -19.76
N ALA A 233 4.27 -1.38 -19.30
CA ALA A 233 5.48 -0.77 -18.73
C ALA A 233 5.89 -1.37 -17.38
N CYS A 234 5.01 -2.11 -16.71
CA CYS A 234 5.32 -2.87 -15.50
C CYS A 234 5.77 -4.30 -15.83
N SER A 235 6.76 -4.81 -15.09
CA SER A 235 7.38 -6.13 -15.28
C SER A 235 6.48 -7.33 -14.96
N GLY A 236 5.19 -7.10 -14.72
CA GLY A 236 4.22 -8.09 -14.30
C GLY A 236 2.80 -7.52 -14.25
N LYS A 237 1.89 -8.24 -13.59
CA LYS A 237 0.52 -7.75 -13.38
C LYS A 237 0.55 -6.46 -12.55
N PRO A 238 -0.08 -5.36 -12.99
CA PRO A 238 -0.14 -4.11 -12.22
C PRO A 238 -0.61 -4.34 -10.77
N GLU A 239 -1.44 -5.34 -10.49
CA GLU A 239 -1.91 -5.61 -9.14
C GLU A 239 -0.83 -6.11 -8.15
N GLY A 240 0.38 -6.43 -8.64
CA GLY A 240 1.55 -6.83 -7.87
C GLY A 240 2.26 -5.67 -7.17
N ALA A 241 2.53 -5.84 -5.87
CA ALA A 241 3.12 -4.81 -5.01
C ALA A 241 4.58 -4.52 -5.40
N GLU A 242 5.36 -5.56 -5.63
CA GLU A 242 6.79 -5.50 -5.86
C GLU A 242 7.11 -4.86 -7.22
N GLU A 243 6.38 -5.27 -8.26
CA GLU A 243 6.51 -4.75 -9.62
C GLU A 243 6.11 -3.28 -9.70
N THR A 244 5.03 -2.89 -9.01
CA THR A 244 4.58 -1.49 -8.95
C THR A 244 5.59 -0.62 -8.20
N ILE A 245 6.15 -1.10 -7.08
CA ILE A 245 7.21 -0.39 -6.36
C ILE A 245 8.46 -0.24 -7.25
N ALA A 246 8.86 -1.30 -7.95
CA ALA A 246 10.00 -1.26 -8.86
C ALA A 246 9.82 -0.23 -9.99
N PHE A 247 8.63 -0.20 -10.60
CA PHE A 247 8.27 0.77 -11.63
C PHE A 247 8.35 2.23 -11.14
N PHE A 248 7.73 2.56 -9.99
CA PHE A 248 7.79 3.92 -9.47
C PHE A 248 9.16 4.28 -8.89
N ARG A 249 9.96 3.31 -8.43
CA ARG A 249 11.37 3.54 -8.07
C ARG A 249 12.17 3.92 -9.30
N ALA A 250 11.97 3.23 -10.42
CA ALA A 250 12.59 3.57 -11.70
C ALA A 250 12.21 4.99 -12.15
N LEU A 251 10.92 5.34 -12.16
CA LEU A 251 10.45 6.69 -12.51
C LEU A 251 11.06 7.79 -11.63
N ARG A 252 11.07 7.59 -10.31
CA ARG A 252 11.65 8.59 -9.38
C ARG A 252 13.15 8.77 -9.59
N SER A 253 13.85 7.74 -10.04
CA SER A 253 15.29 7.84 -10.36
C SER A 253 15.59 8.75 -11.56
N LEU A 254 14.60 9.00 -12.42
CA LEU A 254 14.75 9.89 -13.59
C LEU A 254 14.78 11.37 -13.20
N LYS A 255 14.20 11.73 -12.05
CA LYS A 255 14.10 13.12 -11.53
C LYS A 255 13.43 14.13 -12.47
N VAL A 256 12.52 13.66 -13.32
CA VAL A 256 11.73 14.49 -14.26
C VAL A 256 10.25 14.42 -13.93
N THR A 257 9.45 15.34 -14.48
CA THR A 257 7.99 15.24 -14.41
C THR A 257 7.55 14.05 -15.25
N SER A 258 6.72 13.16 -14.70
CA SER A 258 6.20 12.02 -15.46
C SER A 258 4.67 11.99 -15.45
N LEU A 259 4.08 11.66 -16.60
CA LEU A 259 2.65 11.41 -16.77
C LEU A 259 2.44 9.95 -17.17
N ILE A 260 1.82 9.18 -16.28
CA ILE A 260 1.57 7.76 -16.44
C ILE A 260 0.12 7.56 -16.88
N VAL A 261 -0.09 6.87 -18.00
CA VAL A 261 -1.43 6.54 -18.52
C VAL A 261 -1.80 5.11 -18.11
N ALA A 262 -2.94 4.90 -17.44
CA ALA A 262 -3.36 3.58 -16.97
C ALA A 262 -4.81 3.23 -17.30
N HIS A 263 -5.06 1.94 -17.55
CA HIS A 263 -6.38 1.39 -17.85
C HIS A 263 -7.00 0.73 -16.61
N VAL A 264 -8.31 0.94 -16.39
CA VAL A 264 -9.09 0.15 -15.43
C VAL A 264 -9.76 -0.98 -16.18
N SER A 265 -9.52 -2.23 -15.75
CA SER A 265 -10.18 -3.40 -16.35
C SER A 265 -11.70 -3.32 -16.15
N LYS A 266 -12.48 -3.46 -17.23
CA LYS A 266 -13.95 -3.52 -17.20
C LYS A 266 -14.41 -4.62 -16.22
N GLY A 267 -14.95 -4.21 -15.09
CA GLY A 267 -15.40 -5.12 -14.01
C GLY A 267 -15.40 -4.51 -12.61
N GLY A 268 -14.87 -3.31 -12.43
CA GLY A 268 -14.93 -2.56 -11.17
C GLY A 268 -15.64 -1.23 -11.37
N GLY A 269 -16.85 -1.07 -10.82
CA GLY A 269 -17.65 0.16 -10.92
C GLY A 269 -16.98 1.43 -10.35
N PRO A 270 -17.71 2.54 -10.21
CA PRO A 270 -17.15 3.84 -9.83
C PRO A 270 -16.45 3.80 -8.46
N ARG A 271 -15.22 4.31 -8.39
CA ARG A 271 -14.37 4.38 -7.19
C ARG A 271 -14.89 5.44 -6.21
N LYS A 272 -15.48 5.04 -5.08
CA LYS A 272 -15.66 5.90 -3.88
C LYS A 272 -14.55 5.57 -2.87
N GLY A 273 -13.40 6.23 -3.03
CA GLY A 273 -12.23 6.13 -2.14
C GLY A 273 -10.91 5.93 -2.91
N PRO A 274 -9.86 6.75 -2.68
CA PRO A 274 -8.55 6.53 -3.29
C PRO A 274 -7.83 5.29 -2.72
N TYR A 275 -8.23 4.81 -1.54
CA TYR A 275 -7.58 3.73 -0.80
C TYR A 275 -8.55 2.64 -0.39
N GLY A 276 -8.02 1.43 -0.23
CA GLY A 276 -8.73 0.31 0.38
C GLY A 276 -8.46 0.32 1.89
N CYS A 277 -9.41 0.76 2.72
CA CYS A 277 -9.18 0.97 4.15
C CYS A 277 -10.15 0.21 5.06
N TYR A 278 -9.72 -0.02 6.30
CA TYR A 278 -10.51 -0.54 7.41
C TYR A 278 -11.25 0.58 8.14
N SER A 279 -12.31 0.23 8.84
CA SER A 279 -12.97 1.10 9.81
C SER A 279 -12.06 1.44 11.01
N SER A 280 -12.31 2.57 11.65
CA SER A 280 -11.51 3.10 12.78
C SER A 280 -11.47 2.20 14.03
N ASP A 281 -12.45 1.31 14.19
CA ASP A 281 -12.55 0.33 15.29
C ASP A 281 -11.73 -0.95 15.06
N THR A 282 -10.90 -0.97 14.01
CA THR A 282 -10.00 -2.10 13.71
C THR A 282 -8.67 -1.96 14.47
N GLU A 283 -8.16 -3.07 14.98
CA GLU A 283 -6.85 -3.20 15.61
C GLU A 283 -5.90 -3.98 14.69
N VAL A 284 -4.59 -3.74 14.84
CA VAL A 284 -3.52 -4.42 14.12
C VAL A 284 -2.69 -5.23 15.11
N LEU A 285 -2.31 -6.45 14.73
CA LEU A 285 -1.42 -7.26 15.54
C LEU A 285 0.03 -6.78 15.36
N THR A 286 0.61 -6.23 16.42
CA THR A 286 2.02 -5.85 16.47
C THR A 286 2.82 -6.82 17.34
N LYS A 287 4.14 -6.78 17.25
CA LYS A 287 5.03 -7.56 18.12
C LYS A 287 4.88 -7.20 19.61
N ALA A 288 4.39 -5.99 19.91
CA ALA A 288 4.09 -5.53 21.27
C ALA A 288 2.68 -5.95 21.75
N GLY A 289 1.84 -6.51 20.87
CA GLY A 289 0.45 -6.87 21.14
C GLY A 289 -0.53 -6.20 20.17
N TRP A 290 -1.82 -6.30 20.47
CA TRP A 290 -2.86 -5.61 19.70
C TRP A 290 -2.79 -4.10 19.92
N LYS A 291 -2.80 -3.35 18.82
CA LYS A 291 -2.76 -1.90 18.83
C LYS A 291 -3.92 -1.35 17.99
N PRO A 292 -4.67 -0.34 18.46
CA PRO A 292 -5.66 0.34 17.62
C PRO A 292 -5.01 0.83 16.33
N HIS A 293 -5.65 0.65 15.18
CA HIS A 293 -5.09 1.05 13.90
C HIS A 293 -4.65 2.54 13.85
N PRO A 294 -5.38 3.50 14.46
CA PRO A 294 -4.95 4.89 14.52
C PRO A 294 -3.62 5.13 15.24
N GLU A 295 -3.21 4.22 16.13
CA GLU A 295 -2.01 4.36 16.95
C GLU A 295 -0.78 3.68 16.31
N VAL A 296 -0.95 2.93 15.22
CA VAL A 296 0.16 2.23 14.55
C VAL A 296 1.10 3.20 13.85
N ALA A 297 2.40 3.06 14.11
CA ALA A 297 3.47 3.87 13.54
C ALA A 297 4.38 3.05 12.62
N LEU A 298 5.15 3.73 11.76
CA LEU A 298 6.13 3.08 10.86
C LEU A 298 7.25 2.33 11.59
N SER A 299 7.49 2.64 12.86
CA SER A 299 8.45 1.94 13.71
C SER A 299 7.94 0.60 14.25
N ASP A 300 6.61 0.38 14.26
CA ASP A 300 6.01 -0.81 14.81
C ASP A 300 6.25 -2.02 13.89
N GLU A 301 6.67 -3.15 14.47
CA GLU A 301 6.70 -4.43 13.75
C GLU A 301 5.30 -5.06 13.77
N VAL A 302 4.68 -5.19 12.60
CA VAL A 302 3.33 -5.74 12.40
C VAL A 302 3.38 -7.18 11.90
N ALA A 303 2.35 -7.97 12.23
CA ALA A 303 2.22 -9.35 11.78
C ALA A 303 1.79 -9.39 10.31
N CYS A 304 2.76 -9.45 9.41
CA CYS A 304 2.55 -9.56 7.97
C CYS A 304 2.28 -11.01 7.58
N PHE A 305 1.24 -11.23 6.77
CA PHE A 305 0.89 -12.54 6.24
C PHE A 305 1.47 -12.68 4.83
N ASN A 306 2.27 -13.73 4.62
CA ASN A 306 2.85 -14.06 3.32
C ASN A 306 1.90 -15.01 2.56
N LEU A 307 1.42 -14.60 1.38
CA LEU A 307 0.42 -15.38 0.62
C LEU A 307 0.98 -16.69 0.06
N ASP A 308 2.28 -16.75 -0.20
CA ASP A 308 2.93 -17.90 -0.84
C ASP A 308 3.30 -18.96 0.20
N THR A 309 3.84 -18.54 1.35
CA THR A 309 4.30 -19.45 2.41
C THR A 309 3.23 -19.70 3.49
N GLU A 310 2.20 -18.85 3.53
CA GLU A 310 1.16 -18.78 4.57
C GLU A 310 1.71 -18.57 5.99
N TYR A 311 2.98 -18.15 6.15
CA TYR A 311 3.55 -17.80 7.46
C TYR A 311 3.31 -16.32 7.80
N ILE A 312 3.37 -16.04 9.10
CA ILE A 312 3.47 -14.67 9.63
C ILE A 312 4.94 -14.27 9.68
N GLU A 313 5.23 -13.03 9.31
CA GLU A 313 6.54 -12.40 9.42
C GLU A 313 6.39 -11.06 10.14
N TRP A 314 7.26 -10.78 11.12
CA TRP A 314 7.32 -9.46 11.74
C TRP A 314 8.02 -8.50 10.77
N GLN A 315 7.29 -7.53 10.24
CA GLN A 315 7.86 -6.52 9.35
C GLN A 315 7.32 -5.13 9.69
N ARG A 316 8.05 -4.08 9.33
CA ARG A 316 7.59 -2.70 9.51
C ARG A 316 6.70 -2.28 8.33
N PRO A 317 5.59 -1.58 8.56
CA PRO A 317 4.81 -1.01 7.47
C PRO A 317 5.65 0.06 6.77
N THR A 318 5.53 0.14 5.44
CA THR A 318 6.21 1.15 4.63
C THR A 318 5.45 2.47 4.60
N GLU A 319 4.12 2.43 4.77
CA GLU A 319 3.24 3.60 4.82
C GLU A 319 2.07 3.36 5.78
N VAL A 320 1.59 4.44 6.43
CA VAL A 320 0.37 4.45 7.24
C VAL A 320 -0.61 5.44 6.61
N HIS A 321 -1.82 4.98 6.31
CA HIS A 321 -2.87 5.76 5.65
C HIS A 321 -4.01 6.03 6.61
N ASN A 322 -4.48 7.27 6.65
CA ASN A 322 -5.70 7.66 7.35
C ASN A 322 -6.36 8.87 6.68
N TYR A 323 -7.69 8.91 6.65
CA TYR A 323 -8.47 10.05 6.16
C TYR A 323 -9.95 9.89 6.54
N GLU A 324 -10.69 10.99 6.52
CA GLU A 324 -12.15 11.00 6.72
C GLU A 324 -12.87 10.35 5.53
N TYR A 325 -13.79 9.44 5.82
CA TYR A 325 -14.60 8.74 4.84
C TYR A 325 -16.08 8.83 5.19
N GLN A 326 -16.88 9.16 4.19
CA GLN A 326 -18.33 9.09 4.26
C GLN A 326 -18.84 8.32 3.05
N GLY A 327 -19.47 7.18 3.29
CA GLY A 327 -20.01 6.34 2.23
C GLY A 327 -20.17 4.89 2.65
N GLU A 328 -20.47 4.07 1.65
CA GLU A 328 -20.70 2.65 1.80
C GLU A 328 -19.41 1.88 2.10
N MET A 329 -19.45 0.98 3.08
CA MET A 329 -18.42 0.00 3.38
C MET A 329 -18.97 -1.41 3.25
N VAL A 330 -18.09 -2.36 2.96
CA VAL A 330 -18.41 -3.78 2.85
C VAL A 330 -18.10 -4.47 4.17
N HIS A 331 -19.13 -5.07 4.75
CA HIS A 331 -19.08 -5.78 6.02
C HIS A 331 -19.12 -7.29 5.77
N PHE A 332 -18.08 -8.00 6.22
CA PHE A 332 -17.98 -9.46 6.15
C PHE A 332 -18.22 -10.08 7.52
N THR A 333 -19.23 -10.94 7.63
CA THR A 333 -19.60 -11.60 8.88
C THR A 333 -19.64 -13.13 8.76
N GLY A 334 -19.14 -13.85 9.78
CA GLY A 334 -19.12 -15.31 9.79
C GLY A 334 -20.43 -16.04 10.16
N GLN A 335 -21.62 -15.46 9.91
CA GLN A 335 -22.96 -15.91 10.36
C GLN A 335 -23.27 -15.76 11.87
N THR A 336 -24.47 -16.19 12.28
CA THR A 336 -25.19 -15.98 13.56
C THR A 336 -24.46 -16.40 14.86
N LYS A 337 -23.25 -16.95 14.79
CA LYS A 337 -22.33 -17.16 15.93
C LYS A 337 -20.88 -16.83 15.59
N GLY A 338 -20.70 -15.78 14.77
CA GLY A 338 -19.52 -15.20 14.11
C GLY A 338 -18.19 -15.98 14.17
N SER A 339 -17.55 -16.15 13.02
CA SER A 339 -16.15 -16.60 12.94
C SER A 339 -15.24 -15.52 12.38
N LEU A 340 -15.80 -14.41 11.89
CA LEU A 340 -15.10 -13.33 11.24
C LEU A 340 -15.93 -12.06 11.38
N ASP A 341 -15.23 -10.94 11.54
CA ASP A 341 -15.80 -9.60 11.50
C ASP A 341 -14.76 -8.68 10.82
N ILE A 342 -15.09 -8.20 9.62
CA ILE A 342 -14.25 -7.25 8.85
C ILE A 342 -15.17 -6.18 8.28
N LEU A 343 -14.82 -4.91 8.47
CA LEU A 343 -15.49 -3.78 7.85
C LEU A 343 -14.47 -2.94 7.07
N VAL A 344 -14.62 -2.91 5.75
CA VAL A 344 -13.64 -2.29 4.84
C VAL A 344 -14.29 -1.52 3.71
N THR A 345 -13.57 -0.59 3.09
CA THR A 345 -14.09 0.14 1.92
C THR A 345 -14.28 -0.81 0.72
N PRO A 346 -15.16 -0.47 -0.25
CA PRO A 346 -15.51 -1.35 -1.38
C PRO A 346 -14.31 -1.79 -2.26
N ASN A 347 -13.26 -0.97 -2.30
CA ASN A 347 -12.02 -1.19 -3.04
C ASN A 347 -10.91 -1.85 -2.20
N HIS A 348 -11.17 -2.24 -0.96
CA HIS A 348 -10.20 -2.93 -0.11
C HIS A 348 -9.82 -4.30 -0.68
N ARG A 349 -8.53 -4.64 -0.67
CA ARG A 349 -8.04 -5.94 -1.15
C ARG A 349 -8.31 -7.02 -0.10
N MET A 350 -9.07 -8.02 -0.48
CA MET A 350 -9.36 -9.19 0.32
C MET A 350 -8.54 -10.36 -0.19
N VAL A 351 -7.90 -11.09 0.72
CA VAL A 351 -7.16 -12.32 0.38
C VAL A 351 -8.18 -13.44 0.27
N VAL A 352 -8.31 -14.05 -0.91
CA VAL A 352 -9.33 -15.05 -1.19
C VAL A 352 -8.83 -16.17 -2.09
N LYS A 353 -9.51 -17.32 -2.04
CA LYS A 353 -9.45 -18.35 -3.09
C LYS A 353 -10.82 -19.01 -3.29
N PRO A 354 -11.10 -19.62 -4.46
CA PRO A 354 -12.42 -20.20 -4.75
C PRO A 354 -12.81 -21.36 -3.83
N ASP A 355 -14.00 -21.30 -3.21
CA ASP A 355 -14.60 -22.42 -2.45
C ASP A 355 -15.48 -23.32 -3.34
N TYR A 356 -15.84 -22.86 -4.55
CA TYR A 356 -16.65 -23.67 -5.45
C TYR A 356 -15.87 -24.85 -6.07
N LYS A 357 -16.55 -26.00 -6.16
CA LYS A 357 -16.08 -27.16 -6.91
C LYS A 357 -16.30 -26.92 -8.41
N LEU A 358 -15.33 -27.27 -9.24
CA LEU A 358 -15.47 -27.22 -10.70
C LEU A 358 -16.03 -28.55 -11.23
N PRO A 359 -16.82 -28.55 -12.30
CA PRO A 359 -17.18 -29.76 -13.02
C PRO A 359 -15.92 -30.49 -13.50
N VAL A 360 -15.88 -31.80 -13.30
CA VAL A 360 -14.76 -32.66 -13.73
C VAL A 360 -14.64 -32.62 -15.26
N GLY A 361 -13.43 -32.45 -15.81
CA GLY A 361 -13.15 -32.56 -17.25
C GLY A 361 -13.09 -31.25 -18.05
N THR A 362 -13.20 -30.08 -17.42
CA THR A 362 -13.05 -28.80 -18.14
C THR A 362 -11.58 -28.50 -18.47
N LYS A 363 -11.27 -28.30 -19.77
CA LYS A 363 -9.94 -27.88 -20.26
C LYS A 363 -9.80 -26.36 -20.36
N LYS A 364 -10.82 -25.57 -19.99
CA LYS A 364 -10.76 -24.11 -20.06
C LYS A 364 -9.85 -23.55 -18.96
N PRO A 365 -9.00 -22.55 -19.26
CA PRO A 365 -8.20 -21.87 -18.26
C PRO A 365 -9.10 -21.31 -17.15
N TYR A 366 -8.66 -21.46 -15.90
CA TYR A 366 -9.45 -21.08 -14.73
C TYR A 366 -9.70 -19.57 -14.70
N ARG A 367 -10.94 -19.14 -14.47
CA ARG A 367 -11.28 -17.71 -14.33
C ARG A 367 -10.62 -17.07 -13.09
N ASN A 368 -10.42 -17.85 -12.02
CA ASN A 368 -9.78 -17.39 -10.79
C ASN A 368 -8.71 -18.41 -10.36
N PRO A 369 -7.54 -17.97 -9.84
CA PRO A 369 -6.51 -18.87 -9.30
C PRO A 369 -7.05 -19.75 -8.17
N ARG A 370 -6.47 -20.95 -8.01
CA ARG A 370 -6.75 -21.85 -6.87
C ARG A 370 -5.91 -21.53 -5.63
N GLU A 371 -4.93 -20.65 -5.79
CA GLU A 371 -4.06 -20.10 -4.74
C GLU A 371 -4.66 -18.82 -4.14
N TRP A 372 -4.08 -18.36 -3.02
CA TRP A 372 -4.44 -17.08 -2.42
C TRP A 372 -4.14 -15.95 -3.38
N HIS A 373 -5.14 -15.12 -3.64
CA HIS A 373 -5.00 -13.93 -4.47
C HIS A 373 -5.92 -12.83 -3.97
N TYR A 374 -5.77 -11.64 -4.53
CA TYR A 374 -6.55 -10.49 -4.12
C TYR A 374 -7.80 -10.31 -4.97
N LYS A 375 -8.91 -9.94 -4.31
CA LYS A 375 -10.09 -9.35 -4.95
C LYS A 375 -10.55 -8.13 -4.16
N GLU A 376 -11.16 -7.17 -4.83
CA GLU A 376 -11.75 -6.03 -4.13
C GLU A 376 -12.98 -6.48 -3.33
N ALA A 377 -13.19 -5.90 -2.15
CA ALA A 377 -14.28 -6.27 -1.26
C ALA A 377 -15.66 -6.24 -1.96
N ARG A 378 -15.92 -5.25 -2.81
CA ARG A 378 -17.17 -5.13 -3.58
C ARG A 378 -17.42 -6.29 -4.55
N GLN A 379 -16.36 -6.92 -5.05
CA GLN A 379 -16.48 -8.06 -5.96
C GLN A 379 -16.95 -9.33 -5.23
N LEU A 380 -17.04 -9.28 -3.90
CA LEU A 380 -17.49 -10.37 -3.04
C LEU A 380 -18.92 -10.18 -2.52
N LEU A 381 -19.56 -9.03 -2.79
CA LEU A 381 -20.97 -8.75 -2.44
C LEU A 381 -21.97 -9.69 -3.14
N GLY A 382 -21.59 -10.28 -4.27
CA GLY A 382 -22.42 -11.21 -5.03
C GLY A 382 -21.63 -12.37 -5.65
N GLY A 383 -22.33 -13.45 -6.00
CA GLY A 383 -21.74 -14.57 -6.76
C GLY A 383 -21.43 -15.81 -5.94
N SER A 384 -20.24 -16.39 -6.15
CA SER A 384 -19.85 -17.68 -5.57
C SER A 384 -19.26 -17.54 -4.16
N ALA A 385 -19.18 -18.66 -3.43
CA ALA A 385 -18.49 -18.71 -2.15
C ALA A 385 -16.96 -18.63 -2.32
N TRP A 386 -16.31 -17.99 -1.36
CA TRP A 386 -14.87 -17.77 -1.32
C TRP A 386 -14.29 -18.24 0.00
N PHE A 387 -13.12 -18.88 -0.03
CA PHE A 387 -12.33 -19.09 1.16
C PHE A 387 -11.53 -17.83 1.49
N PHE A 388 -11.51 -17.49 2.78
CA PHE A 388 -10.64 -16.48 3.38
C PHE A 388 -9.59 -17.22 4.24
N PRO A 389 -8.36 -16.70 4.36
CA PRO A 389 -7.41 -17.20 5.35
C PRO A 389 -7.99 -16.95 6.73
N TYR A 390 -8.09 -18.02 7.53
CA TYR A 390 -8.61 -17.97 8.89
C TYR A 390 -7.51 -18.19 9.93
N ALA A 391 -6.41 -18.82 9.54
CA ALA A 391 -5.18 -18.92 10.31
C ALA A 391 -3.96 -18.98 9.37
N SER A 392 -2.75 -18.89 9.94
CA SER A 392 -1.46 -19.03 9.24
C SER A 392 -0.79 -20.37 9.55
N ASN A 393 0.36 -20.64 8.94
CA ASN A 393 1.28 -21.73 9.32
C ASN A 393 2.06 -21.43 10.63
N GLY A 394 1.66 -20.39 11.36
CA GLY A 394 2.40 -19.85 12.50
C GLY A 394 3.30 -18.70 12.07
N ILE A 395 4.41 -18.53 12.78
CA ILE A 395 5.36 -17.44 12.54
C ILE A 395 6.71 -17.96 12.06
N ALA A 396 7.28 -17.31 11.04
CA ALA A 396 8.58 -17.64 10.47
C ALA A 396 9.73 -17.09 11.35
N ASN A 397 10.91 -17.73 11.26
CA ASN A 397 12.18 -17.28 11.85
C ASN A 397 12.07 -16.83 13.33
N VAL A 398 11.80 -17.79 14.22
CA VAL A 398 11.81 -17.55 15.68
C VAL A 398 13.23 -17.54 16.25
N GLU A 399 13.46 -16.68 17.24
CA GLU A 399 14.73 -16.59 17.94
C GLU A 399 14.94 -17.81 18.84
N GLN A 400 16.16 -18.35 18.88
CA GLN A 400 16.52 -19.35 19.87
C GLN A 400 16.66 -18.65 21.24
N THR A 401 15.60 -18.70 22.04
CA THR A 401 15.64 -18.27 23.44
C THR A 401 16.18 -19.39 24.33
N GLU A 402 16.97 -19.05 25.35
CA GLU A 402 17.52 -19.98 26.35
C GLU A 402 16.47 -20.53 27.34
N ILE A 403 15.19 -20.56 26.95
CA ILE A 403 14.09 -20.98 27.83
C ILE A 403 13.72 -22.41 27.51
N SER A 404 13.72 -23.25 28.54
CA SER A 404 13.31 -24.64 28.40
C SER A 404 11.78 -24.75 28.22
N PRO A 405 11.28 -25.68 27.39
CA PRO A 405 9.85 -25.99 27.33
C PRO A 405 9.25 -26.35 28.70
N ALA A 406 10.03 -26.95 29.61
CA ALA A 406 9.60 -27.25 30.97
C ALA A 406 9.26 -25.97 31.77
N PHE A 407 10.09 -24.92 31.67
CA PHE A 407 9.83 -23.65 32.33
C PHE A 407 8.61 -22.95 31.70
N ALA A 408 8.46 -23.04 30.38
CA ALA A 408 7.29 -22.50 29.68
C ALA A 408 5.99 -23.19 30.10
N ARG A 409 6.02 -24.51 30.31
CA ARG A 409 4.89 -25.28 30.86
C ARG A 409 4.54 -24.83 32.28
N PHE A 410 5.54 -24.68 33.16
CA PHE A 410 5.35 -24.10 34.49
C PHE A 410 4.70 -22.71 34.41
N LEU A 411 5.15 -21.85 33.49
CA LEU A 411 4.60 -20.51 33.29
C LEU A 411 3.12 -20.53 32.88
N GLY A 412 2.70 -21.46 32.01
CA GLY A 412 1.30 -21.60 31.63
C GLY A 412 0.41 -21.93 32.83
N TRP A 413 0.82 -22.90 33.65
CA TRP A 413 0.12 -23.22 34.89
C TRP A 413 0.17 -22.09 35.92
N TRP A 414 1.28 -21.34 36.01
CA TRP A 414 1.34 -20.15 36.86
C TRP A 414 0.32 -19.08 36.43
N LEU A 415 0.23 -18.82 35.13
CA LEU A 415 -0.71 -17.85 34.58
C LEU A 415 -2.16 -18.27 34.81
N SER A 416 -2.46 -19.57 34.84
CA SER A 416 -3.78 -20.05 35.20
C SER A 416 -4.00 -20.14 36.70
N GLU A 417 -3.30 -21.06 37.35
CA GLU A 417 -3.55 -21.54 38.71
C GLU A 417 -2.63 -20.90 39.78
N GLY A 418 -1.70 -20.05 39.36
CA GLY A 418 -0.67 -19.49 40.21
C GLY A 418 -1.15 -18.33 41.10
N SER A 419 -0.65 -18.32 42.33
CA SER A 419 -0.79 -17.23 43.30
C SER A 419 0.49 -17.03 44.13
N LEU A 420 0.60 -15.90 44.82
CA LEU A 420 1.72 -15.60 45.70
C LEU A 420 1.31 -15.70 47.16
N ASP A 421 2.03 -16.50 47.93
CA ASP A 421 2.02 -16.48 49.39
C ASP A 421 3.26 -15.70 49.87
N GLY A 422 3.06 -14.42 50.19
CA GLY A 422 4.17 -13.45 50.29
C GLY A 422 4.87 -13.27 48.94
N ASN A 423 6.11 -13.75 48.83
CA ASN A 423 6.84 -13.82 47.55
C ASN A 423 7.07 -15.28 47.09
N ALA A 424 6.49 -16.28 47.76
CA ALA A 424 6.63 -17.67 47.35
C ALA A 424 5.56 -18.01 46.30
N PRO A 425 5.94 -18.56 45.13
CA PRO A 425 4.97 -19.07 44.16
C PRO A 425 4.20 -20.28 44.70
N VAL A 426 2.89 -20.28 44.49
CA VAL A 426 1.99 -21.40 44.82
C VAL A 426 1.14 -21.74 43.61
N LEU A 427 1.13 -23.01 43.20
CA LEU A 427 0.20 -23.55 42.21
C LEU A 427 -0.94 -24.29 42.94
N THR A 428 -2.19 -24.06 42.53
CA THR A 428 -3.35 -24.75 43.12
C THR A 428 -4.12 -25.51 42.05
N GLN A 429 -4.25 -26.83 42.15
CA GLN A 429 -4.96 -27.63 41.15
C GLN A 429 -5.70 -28.80 41.79
N ALA A 430 -6.84 -29.20 41.25
CA ALA A 430 -7.54 -30.43 41.62
C ALA A 430 -6.59 -31.64 41.53
N VAL A 431 -6.67 -32.54 42.49
CA VAL A 431 -5.82 -33.75 42.50
C VAL A 431 -6.11 -34.60 41.27
N GLY A 432 -5.06 -34.95 40.53
CA GLY A 432 -5.12 -35.72 39.29
C GLY A 432 -3.87 -35.52 38.44
N GLN A 433 -3.93 -35.95 37.19
CA GLN A 433 -2.79 -35.98 36.27
C GLN A 433 -2.11 -34.61 36.08
N VAL A 434 -2.87 -33.52 36.02
CA VAL A 434 -2.31 -32.16 35.89
C VAL A 434 -1.54 -31.76 37.15
N ALA A 435 -2.07 -32.07 38.34
CA ALA A 435 -1.38 -31.81 39.61
C ALA A 435 -0.09 -32.64 39.76
N ASP A 436 -0.09 -33.89 39.29
CA ASP A 436 1.11 -34.73 39.25
C ASP A 436 2.17 -34.14 38.30
N ALA A 437 1.77 -33.76 37.08
CA ALA A 437 2.64 -33.12 36.10
C ALA A 437 3.22 -31.79 36.59
N MET A 438 2.44 -31.00 37.33
CA MET A 438 2.92 -29.77 37.98
C MET A 438 4.06 -30.06 38.97
N ARG A 439 3.94 -31.09 39.81
CA ARG A 439 5.00 -31.46 40.76
C ARG A 439 6.27 -31.92 40.05
N GLU A 440 6.12 -32.87 39.12
CA GLU A 440 7.23 -33.44 38.36
C GLU A 440 8.00 -32.34 37.60
N THR A 441 7.29 -31.39 37.00
CA THR A 441 7.90 -30.27 36.29
C THR A 441 8.65 -29.34 37.25
N VAL A 442 8.07 -29.00 38.41
CA VAL A 442 8.73 -28.16 39.42
C VAL A 442 10.00 -28.82 39.97
N GLU A 443 9.95 -30.13 40.21
CA GLU A 443 11.11 -30.92 40.63
C GLU A 443 12.19 -30.98 39.54
N ALA A 444 11.81 -31.23 38.28
CA ALA A 444 12.73 -31.24 37.15
C ALA A 444 13.39 -29.87 36.88
N LEU A 445 12.70 -28.78 37.22
CA LEU A 445 13.25 -27.41 37.18
C LEU A 445 14.19 -27.11 38.37
N GLY A 446 14.38 -28.06 39.30
CA GLY A 446 15.29 -27.93 40.43
C GLY A 446 14.75 -27.12 41.61
N TYR A 447 13.44 -26.88 41.68
CA TYR A 447 12.83 -26.13 42.78
C TYR A 447 12.38 -27.05 43.91
N ASP A 448 12.82 -26.75 45.14
CA ASP A 448 12.25 -27.35 46.36
C ASP A 448 10.78 -26.93 46.49
N SER A 449 9.89 -27.87 46.79
CA SER A 449 8.45 -27.61 46.89
C SER A 449 7.80 -28.43 48.00
N LYS A 450 6.68 -27.93 48.53
CA LYS A 450 5.83 -28.66 49.47
C LYS A 450 4.39 -28.66 48.99
N ALA A 451 3.84 -29.85 48.82
CA ALA A 451 2.43 -30.06 48.50
C ALA A 451 1.59 -30.17 49.78
N TRP A 452 0.42 -29.54 49.76
CA TRP A 452 -0.64 -29.72 50.76
C TRP A 452 -1.92 -30.13 50.06
N TYR A 453 -2.71 -30.99 50.69
CA TYR A 453 -3.94 -31.51 50.13
C TYR A 453 -5.10 -31.14 51.04
N GLY A 454 -6.16 -30.59 50.46
CA GLY A 454 -7.31 -30.15 51.23
C GLY A 454 -8.51 -29.84 50.35
N LYS A 455 -9.63 -29.55 51.02
CA LYS A 455 -10.85 -29.07 50.37
C LYS A 455 -11.20 -27.71 50.95
N SER A 456 -11.57 -26.76 50.10
CA SER A 456 -12.07 -25.47 50.58
C SER A 456 -13.51 -25.60 51.13
N ARG A 457 -14.31 -26.54 50.58
CA ARG A 457 -15.64 -26.90 51.09
C ARG A 457 -15.87 -28.42 51.08
N PRO A 458 -16.75 -28.97 51.93
CA PRO A 458 -16.96 -30.43 52.04
C PRO A 458 -17.33 -31.12 50.71
N HIS A 459 -18.10 -30.44 49.87
CA HIS A 459 -18.60 -30.94 48.58
C HIS A 459 -17.67 -30.65 47.39
N GLU A 460 -16.58 -29.91 47.61
CA GLU A 460 -15.60 -29.63 46.55
C GLU A 460 -14.60 -30.77 46.40
N GLN A 461 -13.96 -30.81 45.24
CA GLN A 461 -12.88 -31.76 44.97
C GLN A 461 -11.65 -31.42 45.84
N THR A 462 -10.89 -32.44 46.21
CA THR A 462 -9.62 -32.23 46.90
C THR A 462 -8.65 -31.55 45.93
N VAL A 463 -8.04 -30.46 46.37
CA VAL A 463 -7.02 -29.72 45.62
C VAL A 463 -5.65 -29.93 46.25
N MET A 464 -4.62 -29.91 45.40
CA MET A 464 -3.23 -29.78 45.77
C MET A 464 -2.83 -28.30 45.75
N GLN A 465 -2.20 -27.83 46.82
CA GLN A 465 -1.48 -26.56 46.85
C GLN A 465 0.02 -26.84 46.89
N LEU A 466 0.71 -26.58 45.79
CA LEU A 466 2.15 -26.78 45.63
C LEU A 466 2.88 -25.46 45.83
N ARG A 467 3.49 -25.30 47.01
CA ARG A 467 4.26 -24.09 47.37
C ARG A 467 5.74 -24.30 47.09
N LEU A 468 6.33 -23.47 46.23
CA LEU A 468 7.77 -23.47 45.95
C LEU A 468 8.53 -22.79 47.10
N ARG A 469 9.45 -23.52 47.71
CA ARG A 469 10.26 -23.09 48.85
C ARG A 469 11.53 -22.40 48.37
N LYS A 470 11.98 -21.40 49.12
CA LYS A 470 13.19 -20.59 48.83
C LYS A 470 13.21 -19.94 47.43
N ALA A 471 12.08 -19.95 46.71
CA ALA A 471 11.94 -19.41 45.36
C ALA A 471 11.42 -17.96 45.33
N THR A 472 11.80 -17.14 46.32
CA THR A 472 11.30 -15.76 46.42
C THR A 472 11.81 -14.86 45.29
N GLY A 473 12.98 -15.17 44.72
CA GLY A 473 13.50 -14.51 43.52
C GLY A 473 12.58 -14.75 42.32
N LEU A 474 12.23 -16.01 42.07
CA LEU A 474 11.25 -16.39 41.05
C LEU A 474 9.90 -15.70 41.28
N GLY A 475 9.38 -15.70 42.51
CA GLY A 475 8.10 -15.03 42.79
C GLY A 475 8.11 -13.52 42.55
N LYS A 476 9.22 -12.83 42.86
CA LYS A 476 9.40 -11.41 42.49
C LYS A 476 9.41 -11.21 40.98
N TRP A 477 10.11 -12.08 40.25
CA TRP A 477 10.17 -12.03 38.80
C TRP A 477 8.81 -12.33 38.17
N LEU A 478 8.09 -13.37 38.62
CA LEU A 478 6.73 -13.69 38.17
C LEU A 478 5.77 -12.53 38.41
N LYS A 479 5.87 -11.86 39.57
CA LYS A 479 5.08 -10.67 39.86
C LYS A 479 5.40 -9.53 38.87
N ALA A 480 6.68 -9.32 38.57
CA ALA A 480 7.14 -8.26 37.69
C ALA A 480 6.72 -8.51 36.24
N GLU A 481 6.98 -9.70 35.70
CA GLU A 481 6.78 -10.05 34.30
C GLU A 481 5.35 -10.52 33.99
N CYS A 482 4.80 -11.38 34.85
CA CYS A 482 3.47 -11.97 34.64
C CYS A 482 2.35 -11.19 35.33
N GLY A 483 2.66 -10.23 36.22
CA GLY A 483 1.67 -9.41 36.94
C GLY A 483 1.20 -9.99 38.27
N LYS A 484 0.38 -9.22 39.00
CA LYS A 484 -0.11 -9.56 40.36
C LYS A 484 -1.64 -9.68 40.39
N GLY A 485 -2.12 -10.85 40.82
CA GLY A 485 -3.56 -11.14 40.93
C GLY A 485 -4.19 -11.43 39.58
N ALA A 486 -5.31 -12.16 39.58
CA ALA A 486 -5.94 -12.68 38.36
C ALA A 486 -6.23 -11.60 37.28
N PRO A 487 -6.74 -10.38 37.60
CA PRO A 487 -7.05 -9.37 36.59
C PRO A 487 -5.82 -8.79 35.86
N ASN A 488 -4.63 -8.84 36.48
CA ASN A 488 -3.41 -8.21 35.95
C ASN A 488 -2.42 -9.22 35.37
N LYS A 489 -2.81 -10.50 35.24
CA LYS A 489 -1.93 -11.52 34.67
C LYS A 489 -1.66 -11.23 33.18
N ARG A 490 -0.47 -11.54 32.69
CA ARG A 490 -0.06 -11.36 31.28
C ARG A 490 1.10 -12.28 30.89
N ILE A 491 1.26 -12.56 29.61
CA ILE A 491 2.37 -13.37 29.10
C ILE A 491 3.62 -12.49 28.93
N PRO A 492 4.79 -12.89 29.44
CA PRO A 492 6.06 -12.19 29.17
C PRO A 492 6.34 -12.06 27.66
N ARG A 493 6.66 -10.84 27.20
CA ARG A 493 6.71 -10.53 25.76
C ARG A 493 7.73 -11.34 24.95
N PHE A 494 8.87 -11.68 25.54
CA PHE A 494 9.90 -12.47 24.84
C PHE A 494 9.42 -13.89 24.46
N LEU A 495 8.35 -14.42 25.09
CA LEU A 495 7.85 -15.76 24.78
C LEU A 495 7.16 -15.84 23.41
N PHE A 496 6.67 -14.73 22.86
CA PHE A 496 6.03 -14.72 21.54
C PHE A 496 7.02 -14.93 20.39
N SER A 497 8.30 -14.67 20.64
CA SER A 497 9.40 -14.90 19.69
C SER A 497 10.21 -16.16 20.00
N ALA A 498 9.84 -16.92 21.03
CA ALA A 498 10.52 -18.15 21.42
C ALA A 498 10.30 -19.29 20.41
N SER A 499 11.12 -20.33 20.53
CA SER A 499 11.01 -21.54 19.71
C SER A 499 9.60 -22.14 19.73
N LEU A 500 9.24 -22.86 18.67
CA LEU A 500 7.93 -23.50 18.55
C LEU A 500 7.63 -24.39 19.76
N ALA A 501 8.57 -25.24 20.18
CA ALA A 501 8.41 -26.13 21.32
C ALA A 501 8.12 -25.38 22.64
N VAL A 502 8.74 -24.21 22.85
CA VAL A 502 8.50 -23.37 24.03
C VAL A 502 7.09 -22.78 24.01
N ARG A 503 6.67 -22.25 22.85
CA ARG A 503 5.32 -21.67 22.69
C ARG A 503 4.22 -22.73 22.79
N GLU A 504 4.44 -23.92 22.24
CA GLU A 504 3.54 -25.06 22.37
C GLU A 504 3.40 -25.53 23.83
N ALA A 505 4.51 -25.65 24.56
CA ALA A 505 4.49 -26.05 25.96
C ALA A 505 3.75 -25.02 26.85
N LEU A 506 3.99 -23.73 26.62
CA LEU A 506 3.25 -22.65 27.29
C LEU A 506 1.75 -22.72 26.98
N PHE A 507 1.40 -22.83 25.70
CA PHE A 507 0.02 -22.86 25.24
C PHE A 507 -0.74 -24.07 25.79
N ALA A 508 -0.13 -25.26 25.74
CA ALA A 508 -0.73 -26.48 26.29
C ALA A 508 -1.04 -26.33 27.79
N ALA A 509 -0.09 -25.82 28.58
CA ALA A 509 -0.29 -25.61 30.02
C ALA A 509 -1.38 -24.58 30.36
N LEU A 510 -1.52 -23.52 29.55
CA LEU A 510 -2.63 -22.55 29.68
C LEU A 510 -3.99 -23.23 29.44
N ILE A 511 -4.07 -24.13 28.45
CA ILE A 511 -5.30 -24.87 28.16
C ILE A 511 -5.59 -25.94 29.23
N GLU A 512 -4.56 -26.58 29.78
CA GLU A 512 -4.70 -27.55 30.89
C GLU A 512 -5.21 -26.90 32.18
N GLY A 513 -4.86 -25.63 32.45
CA GLY A 513 -5.29 -24.89 33.63
C GLY A 513 -6.71 -24.32 33.49
N ASP A 514 -6.86 -23.20 32.78
CA ASP A 514 -8.14 -22.49 32.64
C ASP A 514 -8.88 -22.77 31.32
N GLY A 515 -8.42 -23.77 30.57
CA GLY A 515 -8.96 -24.11 29.26
C GLY A 515 -9.90 -25.30 29.25
N SER A 516 -10.42 -25.56 28.05
CA SER A 516 -11.15 -26.78 27.73
C SER A 516 -10.92 -27.15 26.28
N LEU A 517 -10.71 -28.43 26.00
CA LEU A 517 -10.54 -28.99 24.66
C LEU A 517 -11.78 -29.80 24.26
N ALA A 518 -12.37 -29.46 23.13
CA ALA A 518 -13.48 -30.22 22.55
C ALA A 518 -12.94 -31.36 21.65
N PRO A 519 -13.71 -32.44 21.43
CA PRO A 519 -13.31 -33.57 20.58
C PRO A 519 -12.94 -33.20 19.12
N ASN A 520 -13.48 -32.07 18.62
CA ASN A 520 -13.18 -31.57 17.28
C ASN A 520 -11.92 -30.67 17.22
N GLY A 521 -11.11 -30.65 18.27
CA GLY A 521 -9.88 -29.86 18.37
C GLY A 521 -10.10 -28.38 18.69
N ARG A 522 -11.36 -27.91 18.82
CA ARG A 522 -11.61 -26.53 19.26
C ARG A 522 -11.28 -26.38 20.73
N MET A 523 -10.64 -25.28 21.06
CA MET A 523 -10.26 -24.95 22.43
C MET A 523 -10.98 -23.70 22.90
N ARG A 524 -11.17 -23.60 24.21
CA ARG A 524 -11.63 -22.40 24.88
C ARG A 524 -10.68 -22.12 26.03
N TYR A 525 -10.28 -20.88 26.19
CA TYR A 525 -9.54 -20.40 27.36
C TYR A 525 -10.33 -19.25 27.99
N SER A 526 -10.33 -19.14 29.31
CA SER A 526 -11.03 -18.05 29.98
C SER A 526 -10.17 -17.37 31.03
N SER A 527 -10.26 -16.04 31.12
CA SER A 527 -9.52 -15.26 32.12
C SER A 527 -10.35 -14.06 32.59
N SER A 528 -10.04 -13.54 33.78
CA SER A 528 -10.53 -12.23 34.21
C SER A 528 -9.63 -11.09 33.73
N SER A 529 -8.41 -11.39 33.26
CA SER A 529 -7.53 -10.40 32.67
C SER A 529 -7.78 -10.25 31.17
N ARG A 530 -8.12 -9.03 30.74
CA ARG A 530 -8.20 -8.68 29.32
C ARG A 530 -6.85 -8.86 28.64
N GLN A 531 -5.76 -8.42 29.28
CA GLN A 531 -4.41 -8.51 28.72
C GLN A 531 -4.01 -9.97 28.51
N LEU A 532 -4.27 -10.86 29.48
CA LEU A 532 -3.99 -12.29 29.29
C LEU A 532 -4.82 -12.91 28.17
N ALA A 533 -6.09 -12.54 28.04
CA ALA A 533 -6.92 -13.03 26.95
C ALA A 533 -6.39 -12.59 25.56
N ASP A 534 -5.95 -11.34 25.45
CA ASP A 534 -5.31 -10.79 24.24
C ASP A 534 -3.98 -11.49 23.94
N ASP A 535 -3.17 -11.74 24.98
CA ASP A 535 -1.90 -12.45 24.89
C ASP A 535 -2.10 -13.92 24.47
N VAL A 536 -3.13 -14.60 24.99
CA VAL A 536 -3.47 -15.98 24.57
C VAL A 536 -3.96 -16.02 23.13
N GLN A 537 -4.74 -15.03 22.69
CA GLN A 537 -5.12 -14.90 21.28
C GLN A 537 -3.88 -14.73 20.40
N MET A 538 -2.97 -13.83 20.76
CA MET A 538 -1.70 -13.62 20.05
C MET A 538 -0.87 -14.92 20.01
N LEU A 539 -0.72 -15.62 21.12
CA LEU A 539 0.03 -16.88 21.18
C LEU A 539 -0.58 -17.93 20.25
N ALA A 540 -1.90 -18.09 20.29
CA ALA A 540 -2.63 -19.00 19.40
C ALA A 540 -2.39 -18.66 17.92
N ILE A 541 -2.41 -17.39 17.55
CA ILE A 541 -2.14 -16.92 16.18
C ILE A 541 -0.71 -17.28 15.76
N THR A 542 0.28 -17.05 16.62
CA THR A 542 1.68 -17.38 16.31
C THR A 542 1.93 -18.89 16.17
N LEU A 543 1.07 -19.73 16.75
CA LEU A 543 1.05 -21.19 16.60
C LEU A 543 0.21 -21.64 15.39
N GLY A 544 -0.42 -20.71 14.68
CA GLY A 544 -1.23 -20.97 13.48
C GLY A 544 -2.67 -21.36 13.77
N TYR A 545 -3.19 -21.07 14.95
CA TYR A 545 -4.62 -21.20 15.22
C TYR A 545 -5.38 -19.92 14.86
N ALA A 546 -6.63 -20.08 14.46
CA ALA A 546 -7.57 -18.98 14.44
C ALA A 546 -8.07 -18.73 15.86
N ALA A 547 -8.24 -17.48 16.28
CA ALA A 547 -8.73 -17.17 17.62
C ALA A 547 -9.59 -15.90 17.66
N ARG A 548 -10.64 -15.93 18.48
CA ARG A 548 -11.45 -14.74 18.81
C ARG A 548 -11.58 -14.56 20.32
N VAL A 549 -11.68 -13.31 20.75
CA VAL A 549 -11.88 -12.92 22.16
C VAL A 549 -13.30 -12.39 22.34
N VAL A 550 -14.00 -12.87 23.37
CA VAL A 550 -15.37 -12.45 23.69
C VAL A 550 -15.45 -12.05 25.17
N PHE A 551 -16.00 -10.87 25.45
CA PHE A 551 -16.31 -10.44 26.81
C PHE A 551 -17.62 -11.08 27.29
N ARG A 552 -17.65 -11.58 28.52
CA ARG A 552 -18.82 -12.15 29.19
C ARG A 552 -18.96 -11.58 30.60
N PRO A 553 -19.89 -10.63 30.80
CA PRO A 553 -20.15 -10.11 32.13
C PRO A 553 -20.76 -11.19 33.02
N ARG A 554 -20.42 -11.19 34.32
CA ARG A 554 -21.01 -12.12 35.29
C ARG A 554 -21.89 -11.38 36.30
N PRO A 555 -23.18 -11.76 36.44
CA PRO A 555 -24.13 -11.00 37.25
C PRO A 555 -23.96 -11.21 38.77
N GLN A 556 -23.18 -12.20 39.22
CA GLN A 556 -23.01 -12.48 40.64
C GLN A 556 -21.99 -11.52 41.28
N LEU A 557 -22.39 -10.87 42.38
CA LEU A 557 -21.68 -9.80 43.13
C LEU A 557 -20.21 -10.07 43.55
N LEU A 558 -19.71 -11.29 43.41
CA LEU A 558 -18.34 -11.68 43.80
C LEU A 558 -17.53 -12.35 42.68
N HIS A 559 -18.12 -12.50 41.49
CA HIS A 559 -17.42 -13.08 40.34
C HIS A 559 -16.91 -11.96 39.44
N LEU A 560 -15.62 -12.00 39.11
CA LEU A 560 -15.05 -11.11 38.12
C LEU A 560 -15.65 -11.42 36.73
N ASP A 561 -15.81 -10.37 35.93
CA ASP A 561 -16.15 -10.52 34.52
C ASP A 561 -15.10 -11.35 33.79
N GLN A 562 -15.52 -12.02 32.72
CA GLN A 562 -14.72 -13.03 32.06
C GLN A 562 -14.50 -12.71 30.59
N TRP A 563 -13.24 -12.76 30.18
CA TRP A 563 -12.82 -12.78 28.78
C TRP A 563 -12.64 -14.23 28.35
N VAL A 564 -13.27 -14.61 27.24
CA VAL A 564 -13.24 -15.97 26.70
C VAL A 564 -12.57 -15.96 25.34
N VAL A 565 -11.46 -16.67 25.22
CA VAL A 565 -10.75 -16.89 23.96
C VAL A 565 -11.25 -18.19 23.35
N HIS A 566 -11.87 -18.10 22.17
CA HIS A 566 -12.26 -19.25 21.37
C HIS A 566 -11.20 -19.51 20.30
N ILE A 567 -10.62 -20.70 20.30
CA ILE A 567 -9.49 -21.07 19.44
C ILE A 567 -9.93 -22.23 18.52
N ASP A 568 -9.69 -22.08 17.22
CA ASP A 568 -10.17 -22.98 16.17
C ASP A 568 -9.00 -23.46 15.30
N PRO A 569 -8.85 -24.78 15.08
CA PRO A 569 -7.77 -25.34 14.25
C PRO A 569 -8.00 -25.18 12.75
N ARG A 570 -9.16 -24.70 12.30
CA ARG A 570 -9.43 -24.48 10.87
C ARG A 570 -8.52 -23.39 10.31
N ARG A 571 -7.88 -23.68 9.17
CA ARG A 571 -7.00 -22.74 8.45
C ARG A 571 -7.74 -21.76 7.54
N GLN A 572 -8.94 -22.10 7.09
CA GLN A 572 -9.70 -21.29 6.14
C GLN A 572 -11.19 -21.25 6.48
N LEU A 573 -11.84 -20.15 6.11
CA LEU A 573 -13.25 -19.90 6.35
C LEU A 573 -13.98 -19.65 5.03
N SER A 574 -15.08 -20.37 4.79
CA SER A 574 -15.95 -20.14 3.64
C SER A 574 -16.87 -18.94 3.92
N ILE A 575 -16.79 -17.93 3.07
CA ILE A 575 -17.62 -16.73 3.04
C ILE A 575 -18.54 -16.81 1.82
N ARG A 576 -19.85 -16.75 2.05
CA ARG A 576 -20.89 -16.79 1.01
C ARG A 576 -21.48 -15.38 0.81
N PRO A 577 -22.19 -15.10 -0.29
CA PRO A 577 -22.80 -13.77 -0.49
C PRO A 577 -23.69 -13.31 0.68
N ARG A 578 -24.42 -14.23 1.32
CA ARG A 578 -25.23 -13.95 2.53
C ARG A 578 -24.43 -13.48 3.76
N ASN A 579 -23.11 -13.55 3.70
CA ASN A 579 -22.17 -13.14 4.74
C ASN A 579 -21.60 -11.75 4.48
N VAL A 580 -21.96 -11.14 3.36
CA VAL A 580 -21.40 -9.88 2.90
C VAL A 580 -22.55 -8.91 2.69
N GLU A 581 -22.46 -7.75 3.32
CA GLU A 581 -23.44 -6.69 3.20
C GLU A 581 -22.74 -5.34 3.02
N THR A 582 -23.48 -4.38 2.49
CA THR A 582 -23.04 -2.99 2.42
C THR A 582 -23.67 -2.22 3.57
N VAL A 583 -22.87 -1.42 4.27
CA VAL A 583 -23.32 -0.56 5.37
C VAL A 583 -22.82 0.87 5.18
N ASP A 584 -23.62 1.85 5.56
CA ASP A 584 -23.18 3.25 5.57
C ASP A 584 -22.20 3.49 6.72
N TYR A 585 -21.12 4.20 6.44
CA TYR A 585 -20.10 4.57 7.42
C TYR A 585 -19.74 6.06 7.27
N GLU A 586 -19.56 6.71 8.42
CA GLU A 586 -19.04 8.06 8.52
C GLU A 586 -17.99 8.09 9.63
N GLY A 587 -16.76 8.45 9.27
CA GLY A 587 -15.65 8.59 10.20
C GLY A 587 -14.30 8.36 9.53
N THR A 588 -13.24 8.32 10.33
CA THR A 588 -11.89 8.07 9.81
C THR A 588 -11.74 6.60 9.40
N VAL A 589 -11.07 6.36 8.28
CA VAL A 589 -10.66 5.01 7.85
C VAL A 589 -9.14 4.91 7.85
N HIS A 590 -8.63 3.70 8.06
CA HIS A 590 -7.19 3.47 8.22
C HIS A 590 -6.70 2.27 7.41
N CYS A 591 -5.46 2.33 6.92
CA CYS A 591 -4.80 1.19 6.28
C CYS A 591 -3.28 1.25 6.49
N LEU A 592 -2.61 0.11 6.41
CA LEU A 592 -1.16 0.02 6.37
C LEU A 592 -0.73 -0.46 4.99
N THR A 593 0.39 0.07 4.48
CA THR A 593 1.12 -0.60 3.40
C THR A 593 2.20 -1.47 4.02
N VAL A 594 2.09 -2.79 3.85
CA VAL A 594 3.08 -3.76 4.33
C VAL A 594 3.76 -4.48 3.17
N PRO A 595 5.03 -4.90 3.28
CA PRO A 595 5.76 -5.49 2.15
C PRO A 595 5.12 -6.77 1.59
N THR A 596 4.58 -7.65 2.44
CA THR A 596 3.89 -8.88 1.98
C THR A 596 2.52 -8.63 1.33
N GLY A 597 2.00 -7.40 1.41
CA GLY A 597 0.69 -7.03 0.89
C GLY A 597 -0.53 -7.45 1.72
N ALA A 598 -0.35 -8.20 2.81
CA ALA A 598 -1.42 -8.58 3.73
C ALA A 598 -0.93 -8.65 5.19
N TYR A 599 -1.83 -8.41 6.14
CA TYR A 599 -1.49 -8.40 7.56
C TYR A 599 -2.65 -8.85 8.44
N ILE A 600 -2.35 -9.16 9.71
CA ILE A 600 -3.34 -9.62 10.68
C ILE A 600 -4.02 -8.42 11.36
N THR A 601 -5.35 -8.39 11.29
CA THR A 601 -6.19 -7.40 11.98
C THR A 601 -7.16 -8.06 12.95
N ARG A 602 -7.76 -7.25 13.81
CA ARG A 602 -8.83 -7.67 14.71
C ARG A 602 -9.92 -6.62 14.79
N ARG A 603 -11.18 -7.03 14.72
CA ARG A 603 -12.34 -6.17 14.96
C ARG A 603 -13.32 -6.91 15.86
N ASN A 604 -13.85 -6.25 16.90
CA ASN A 604 -14.77 -6.86 17.89
C ASN A 604 -14.25 -8.19 18.48
N GLY A 605 -12.92 -8.31 18.64
CA GLY A 605 -12.27 -9.52 19.14
C GLY A 605 -12.03 -10.62 18.10
N TYR A 606 -12.54 -10.50 16.87
CA TYR A 606 -12.34 -11.46 15.78
C TYR A 606 -11.07 -11.15 15.01
N MET A 607 -10.14 -12.08 14.94
CA MET A 607 -8.99 -11.93 14.05
C MET A 607 -9.39 -12.11 12.59
N ALA A 608 -8.65 -11.47 11.69
CA ALA A 608 -8.80 -11.59 10.25
C ALA A 608 -7.45 -11.43 9.54
N VAL A 609 -7.38 -11.96 8.32
CA VAL A 609 -6.28 -11.71 7.38
C VAL A 609 -6.87 -11.03 6.16
N ALA A 610 -6.38 -9.85 5.82
CA ALA A 610 -6.76 -9.17 4.58
C ALA A 610 -5.60 -8.32 4.05
N GLY A 611 -5.76 -7.88 2.80
CA GLY A 611 -4.71 -7.17 2.06
C GLY A 611 -4.55 -5.72 2.51
N ASN A 612 -3.55 -5.04 1.97
CA ASN A 612 -3.35 -3.60 2.11
C ASN A 612 -3.97 -2.80 0.94
N SER A 613 -3.87 -1.47 1.01
CA SER A 613 -4.27 -0.56 -0.08
C SER A 613 -3.45 -0.78 -1.38
N PRO A 614 -4.07 -0.61 -2.57
CA PRO A 614 -3.41 -0.82 -3.86
C PRO A 614 -2.36 0.27 -4.20
N TYR A 615 -1.21 -0.16 -4.72
CA TYR A 615 0.00 0.66 -4.93
C TYR A 615 -0.11 1.71 -6.07
N TRP A 616 -0.93 1.46 -7.10
CA TRP A 616 -0.98 2.33 -8.29
C TRP A 616 -1.54 3.73 -8.05
N VAL A 617 -2.42 3.90 -7.07
CA VAL A 617 -2.98 5.21 -6.70
C VAL A 617 -2.10 5.90 -5.63
N ASN A 618 -1.20 5.15 -4.99
CA ASN A 618 -0.44 5.59 -3.81
C ASN A 618 0.93 6.19 -4.14
N LEU A 619 1.64 5.65 -5.14
CA LEU A 619 2.98 6.11 -5.47
C LEU A 619 3.05 7.41 -6.32
N PRO A 620 2.04 7.75 -7.15
CA PRO A 620 1.94 9.08 -7.76
C PRO A 620 1.61 10.18 -6.75
N ARG A 621 2.12 11.40 -6.97
CA ARG A 621 1.82 12.57 -6.13
C ARG A 621 0.53 13.30 -6.54
N SER A 622 0.12 13.17 -7.79
CA SER A 622 -1.18 13.62 -8.30
C SER A 622 -1.85 12.51 -9.09
N VAL A 623 -3.16 12.34 -8.92
CA VAL A 623 -3.95 11.29 -9.60
C VAL A 623 -5.25 11.86 -10.14
N TRP A 624 -5.48 11.66 -11.43
CA TRP A 624 -6.68 12.07 -12.16
C TRP A 624 -7.43 10.88 -12.74
N GLU A 625 -8.75 10.84 -12.55
CA GLU A 625 -9.63 9.83 -13.14
C GLU A 625 -10.36 10.41 -14.36
N VAL A 626 -10.35 9.69 -15.47
CA VAL A 626 -11.10 9.99 -16.68
C VAL A 626 -12.43 9.25 -16.65
N ARG A 627 -13.54 9.98 -16.81
CA ARG A 627 -14.90 9.45 -16.91
C ARG A 627 -15.57 9.86 -18.21
N LYS A 628 -16.28 8.92 -18.84
CA LYS A 628 -17.01 9.14 -20.10
C LYS A 628 -18.36 9.83 -19.89
N SER A 629 -18.82 10.60 -20.87
CA SER A 629 -20.25 10.90 -21.10
C SER A 629 -20.82 9.95 -22.17
N GLN A 630 -22.09 9.57 -22.07
CA GLN A 630 -22.69 8.55 -22.96
C GLN A 630 -22.93 9.03 -24.39
N LYS A 631 -22.84 10.33 -24.68
CA LYS A 631 -22.85 10.86 -26.05
C LYS A 631 -21.53 10.53 -26.76
N MET A 632 -21.52 9.40 -27.44
CA MET A 632 -20.50 9.03 -28.39
C MET A 632 -21.11 9.15 -29.78
N ASP A 633 -20.77 10.21 -30.47
CA ASP A 633 -20.99 10.33 -31.91
C ASP A 633 -19.68 9.90 -32.60
N ALA A 634 -19.71 9.46 -33.86
CA ALA A 634 -18.52 8.91 -34.52
C ALA A 634 -17.33 9.90 -34.60
N ASP A 635 -17.62 11.21 -34.54
CA ASP A 635 -16.67 12.29 -34.79
C ASP A 635 -16.29 13.11 -33.53
N SER A 636 -16.82 12.77 -32.34
CA SER A 636 -16.48 13.50 -31.10
C SER A 636 -16.46 12.64 -29.84
N LEU A 637 -15.65 13.03 -28.86
CA LEU A 637 -15.48 12.35 -27.57
C LEU A 637 -15.57 13.35 -26.40
N GLU A 638 -16.56 13.17 -25.53
CA GLU A 638 -16.68 13.93 -24.28
C GLU A 638 -16.22 13.12 -23.06
N PHE A 639 -15.36 13.73 -22.24
CA PHE A 639 -14.89 13.14 -20.98
C PHE A 639 -14.69 14.20 -19.89
N SER A 640 -14.64 13.72 -18.65
CA SER A 640 -14.30 14.54 -17.48
C SER A 640 -13.10 13.98 -16.72
N LEU A 641 -12.29 14.89 -16.19
CA LEU A 641 -11.13 14.64 -15.35
C LEU A 641 -11.47 14.95 -13.89
N TRP A 642 -11.35 13.96 -13.02
CA TRP A 642 -11.65 14.07 -11.60
C TRP A 642 -10.37 13.95 -10.80
N HIS A 643 -10.00 15.00 -10.07
CA HIS A 643 -8.82 14.96 -9.21
C HIS A 643 -9.10 14.05 -8.01
N ARG A 644 -8.37 12.94 -7.91
CA ARG A 644 -8.54 11.93 -6.85
C ARG A 644 -7.56 12.08 -5.72
N LYS A 645 -6.38 12.64 -6.00
CA LYS A 645 -5.31 12.74 -5.02
C LYS A 645 -4.33 13.84 -5.39
N ILE A 646 -3.92 14.61 -4.39
CA ILE A 646 -2.73 15.47 -4.43
C ILE A 646 -2.11 15.49 -3.03
N ASN A 647 -0.79 15.31 -2.94
CA ASN A 647 -0.11 15.26 -1.63
C ASN A 647 0.21 16.65 -1.06
N SER A 648 0.27 17.69 -1.90
CA SER A 648 0.78 19.01 -1.53
C SER A 648 -0.24 20.14 -1.73
N GLY A 649 -1.54 19.87 -1.59
CA GLY A 649 -2.58 20.89 -1.83
C GLY A 649 -4.00 20.39 -1.67
N LYS A 650 -4.96 21.18 -2.18
CA LYS A 650 -6.39 20.82 -2.19
C LYS A 650 -6.75 20.12 -3.51
N LEU A 651 -7.68 19.16 -3.43
CA LEU A 651 -8.29 18.57 -4.62
C LEU A 651 -8.87 19.66 -5.52
N ARG A 652 -8.70 19.48 -6.82
CA ARG A 652 -9.16 20.44 -7.84
C ARG A 652 -10.57 20.04 -8.26
N ARG A 653 -11.34 21.05 -8.68
CA ARG A 653 -12.68 20.81 -9.22
C ARG A 653 -12.57 19.94 -10.48
N PRO A 654 -13.57 19.08 -10.75
CA PRO A 654 -13.58 18.30 -11.98
C PRO A 654 -13.53 19.22 -13.21
N MET A 655 -12.80 18.79 -14.24
CA MET A 655 -12.71 19.47 -15.53
C MET A 655 -13.39 18.61 -16.58
N ALA A 656 -14.00 19.20 -17.60
CA ALA A 656 -14.54 18.46 -18.75
C ALA A 656 -13.97 18.98 -20.07
N TYR A 657 -13.85 18.07 -21.03
CA TYR A 657 -13.36 18.31 -22.37
C TYR A 657 -14.24 17.57 -23.39
N ARG A 658 -14.44 18.20 -24.55
CA ARG A 658 -14.87 17.55 -25.79
C ARG A 658 -13.71 17.56 -26.78
N ILE A 659 -13.44 16.42 -27.39
CA ILE A 659 -12.49 16.29 -28.48
C ILE A 659 -13.30 16.10 -29.75
N ASP A 660 -13.13 16.99 -30.73
CA ASP A 660 -13.72 16.86 -32.05
C ASP A 660 -12.63 16.33 -33.01
N PHE A 661 -12.88 15.18 -33.63
CA PHE A 661 -11.95 14.55 -34.57
C PHE A 661 -12.29 15.01 -35.98
N GLN A 662 -11.61 16.07 -36.44
CA GLN A 662 -11.69 16.52 -37.83
C GLN A 662 -10.42 16.04 -38.54
N ASN A 663 -10.50 15.63 -39.80
CA ASN A 663 -9.28 15.38 -40.58
C ASN A 663 -8.97 16.67 -41.36
N PRO A 664 -7.82 17.33 -41.15
CA PRO A 664 -6.63 16.87 -40.42
C PRO A 664 -6.44 17.42 -38.99
N ALA A 665 -7.46 18.00 -38.35
CA ALA A 665 -7.32 18.65 -37.04
C ALA A 665 -8.09 17.96 -35.88
N THR A 666 -7.41 17.69 -34.77
CA THR A 666 -8.07 17.30 -33.51
C THR A 666 -8.24 18.52 -32.60
N VAL A 667 -9.48 18.94 -32.35
CA VAL A 667 -9.79 20.18 -31.62
C VAL A 667 -10.28 19.84 -30.21
N PHE A 668 -9.68 20.49 -29.20
CA PHE A 668 -10.08 20.35 -27.80
C PHE A 668 -10.96 21.53 -27.38
N HIS A 669 -12.18 21.24 -26.95
CA HIS A 669 -13.11 22.20 -26.37
C HIS A 669 -13.21 22.00 -24.86
N GLU A 670 -12.95 23.05 -24.10
CA GLU A 670 -13.18 23.06 -22.65
C GLU A 670 -14.68 23.16 -22.36
N LEU A 671 -15.22 22.22 -21.58
CA LEU A 671 -16.62 22.18 -21.18
C LEU A 671 -16.77 22.45 -19.68
N ASP A 672 -17.85 23.10 -19.26
CA ASP A 672 -18.25 23.10 -17.86
C ASP A 672 -18.94 21.79 -17.52
N VAL A 673 -18.50 21.15 -16.43
CA VAL A 673 -19.07 19.88 -15.94
C VAL A 673 -20.56 20.04 -15.59
N ARG A 674 -20.99 21.28 -15.30
CA ARG A 674 -22.39 21.63 -15.03
C ARG A 674 -23.27 21.66 -16.27
N ASP A 675 -22.69 21.85 -17.46
CA ASP A 675 -23.50 22.03 -18.68
C ASP A 675 -24.05 20.69 -19.20
N SER A 676 -23.47 19.56 -18.78
CA SER A 676 -23.93 18.21 -19.10
C SER A 676 -24.59 17.56 -17.89
N GLN A 677 -25.82 17.08 -18.07
CA GLN A 677 -26.60 16.41 -17.02
C GLN A 677 -25.89 15.15 -16.52
N GLU A 678 -25.26 14.40 -17.42
CA GLU A 678 -24.52 13.17 -17.11
C GLU A 678 -23.18 13.45 -16.41
N LEU A 679 -22.41 14.44 -16.89
CA LEU A 679 -21.14 14.80 -16.25
C LEU A 679 -21.36 15.39 -14.84
N SER A 680 -22.53 15.98 -14.59
CA SER A 680 -22.93 16.51 -13.30
C SER A 680 -23.27 15.45 -12.25
N GLU A 681 -23.54 14.19 -12.63
CA GLU A 681 -23.97 13.13 -11.70
C GLU A 681 -22.98 12.89 -10.54
N GLY A 682 -21.68 13.14 -10.77
CA GLY A 682 -20.65 13.03 -9.74
C GLY A 682 -20.46 14.28 -8.86
N LEU A 683 -21.12 15.40 -9.16
CA LEU A 683 -20.97 16.65 -8.41
C LEU A 683 -21.82 16.63 -7.12
N PRO A 684 -21.45 17.41 -6.09
CA PRO A 684 -22.28 17.56 -4.89
C PRO A 684 -23.70 18.03 -5.24
N MET A 685 -24.71 17.56 -4.50
CA MET A 685 -26.13 17.92 -4.72
C MET A 685 -26.39 19.42 -4.92
N PRO A 686 -25.79 20.36 -4.16
CA PRO A 686 -25.95 21.78 -4.45
C PRO A 686 -25.48 22.20 -5.85
N GLU A 687 -24.41 21.63 -6.38
CA GLU A 687 -23.89 21.99 -7.70
C GLU A 687 -24.73 21.38 -8.82
N ARG A 688 -25.25 20.15 -8.62
CA ARG A 688 -26.23 19.52 -9.52
C ARG A 688 -27.51 20.35 -9.64
N ILE A 689 -28.02 20.84 -8.51
CA ILE A 689 -29.19 21.73 -8.48
C ILE A 689 -28.85 23.07 -9.16
N THR A 690 -27.67 23.63 -8.90
CA THR A 690 -27.24 24.90 -9.53
C THR A 690 -27.17 24.77 -11.06
N ALA A 691 -26.60 23.66 -11.55
CA ALA A 691 -26.53 23.34 -12.97
C ALA A 691 -27.91 23.22 -13.62
N LEU A 692 -28.83 22.51 -12.96
CA LEU A 692 -30.18 22.35 -13.44
C LEU A 692 -30.96 23.68 -13.47
N LEU A 693 -30.86 24.46 -12.39
CA LEU A 693 -31.53 25.76 -12.27
C LEU A 693 -30.94 26.86 -13.18
N ALA A 694 -29.75 26.63 -13.77
CA ALA A 694 -29.21 27.52 -14.79
C ALA A 694 -30.05 27.49 -16.09
N ARG A 695 -30.83 26.42 -16.31
CA ARG A 695 -31.71 26.24 -17.48
C ARG A 695 -33.11 26.80 -17.27
N GLY A 696 -33.45 27.24 -16.06
CA GLY A 696 -34.76 27.76 -15.71
C GLY A 696 -35.19 27.41 -14.29
N ALA A 697 -36.18 28.13 -13.78
CA ALA A 697 -36.72 27.90 -12.45
C ALA A 697 -37.60 26.65 -12.38
N LEU A 698 -37.37 25.78 -11.40
CA LEU A 698 -38.08 24.52 -11.21
C LEU A 698 -38.54 24.37 -9.76
N ASP A 699 -39.63 23.62 -9.53
CA ASP A 699 -40.03 23.20 -8.19
C ASP A 699 -39.16 22.05 -7.66
N ALA A 700 -39.25 21.79 -6.35
CA ALA A 700 -38.40 20.80 -5.70
C ALA A 700 -38.68 19.38 -6.18
N GLU A 701 -39.93 19.09 -6.58
CA GLU A 701 -40.36 17.81 -7.14
C GLU A 701 -39.72 17.57 -8.52
N SER A 702 -39.78 18.55 -9.42
CA SER A 702 -39.20 18.48 -10.76
C SER A 702 -37.68 18.40 -10.72
N ILE A 703 -37.04 19.10 -9.78
CA ILE A 703 -35.59 19.00 -9.54
C ILE A 703 -35.22 17.58 -9.06
N ALA A 704 -36.02 17.02 -8.14
CA ALA A 704 -35.80 15.68 -7.61
C ALA A 704 -35.97 14.61 -8.69
N GLU A 705 -37.00 14.73 -9.53
CA GLU A 705 -37.24 13.85 -10.67
C GLU A 705 -36.09 13.93 -11.70
N THR A 706 -35.67 15.15 -12.08
CA THR A 706 -34.64 15.35 -13.11
C THR A 706 -33.25 14.90 -12.65
N LEU A 707 -32.96 14.96 -11.34
CA LEU A 707 -31.69 14.54 -10.76
C LEU A 707 -31.71 13.10 -10.22
N ASP A 708 -32.82 12.37 -10.38
CA ASP A 708 -33.05 11.05 -9.77
C ASP A 708 -32.67 11.04 -8.27
N ALA A 709 -33.22 12.00 -7.52
CA ALA A 709 -32.91 12.23 -6.12
C ALA A 709 -34.19 12.26 -5.26
N LYS A 710 -34.08 11.98 -3.96
CA LYS A 710 -35.22 12.12 -3.03
C LYS A 710 -35.63 13.59 -2.88
N THR A 711 -36.91 13.89 -3.01
CA THR A 711 -37.47 15.26 -2.88
C THR A 711 -37.10 15.92 -1.55
N ASP A 712 -37.06 15.16 -0.46
CA ASP A 712 -36.64 15.69 0.85
C ASP A 712 -35.18 16.15 0.86
N LEU A 713 -34.28 15.41 0.20
CA LEU A 713 -32.87 15.79 0.07
C LEU A 713 -32.72 17.09 -0.73
N VAL A 714 -33.49 17.24 -1.81
CA VAL A 714 -33.52 18.45 -2.63
C VAL A 714 -34.05 19.65 -1.82
N ARG A 715 -35.16 19.50 -1.11
CA ARG A 715 -35.73 20.55 -0.24
C ARG A 715 -34.77 20.99 0.85
N VAL A 716 -34.10 20.04 1.51
CA VAL A 716 -33.07 20.33 2.53
C VAL A 716 -31.89 21.07 1.91
N THR A 717 -31.44 20.65 0.73
CA THR A 717 -30.32 21.28 0.02
C THR A 717 -30.62 22.72 -0.39
N LEU A 718 -31.81 22.96 -0.97
CA LEU A 718 -32.30 24.29 -1.33
C LEU A 718 -32.43 25.21 -0.10
N SER A 719 -32.99 24.69 0.99
CA SER A 719 -33.19 25.44 2.25
C SER A 719 -31.86 25.82 2.93
N ARG A 720 -30.86 24.93 2.91
CA ARG A 720 -29.52 25.18 3.46
C ARG A 720 -28.67 26.11 2.58
N GLY A 721 -28.90 26.09 1.26
CA GLY A 721 -28.17 26.87 0.27
C GLY A 721 -28.71 28.30 0.04
N LYS A 722 -29.09 29.04 1.09
CA LYS A 722 -29.68 30.40 0.95
C LYS A 722 -28.77 31.41 0.25
N ASN A 723 -27.47 31.14 0.20
CA ASN A 723 -26.45 31.93 -0.50
C ASN A 723 -26.26 31.52 -1.98
N ARG A 724 -27.01 30.51 -2.46
CA ARG A 724 -26.91 29.93 -3.81
C ARG A 724 -28.26 29.85 -4.53
N PHE A 725 -29.35 29.67 -3.78
CA PHE A 725 -30.69 29.50 -4.34
C PHE A 725 -31.66 30.52 -3.77
N VAL A 726 -32.56 30.99 -4.62
CA VAL A 726 -33.68 31.86 -4.24
C VAL A 726 -34.99 31.14 -4.50
N ARG A 727 -35.93 31.26 -3.56
CA ARG A 727 -37.28 30.78 -3.75
C ARG A 727 -38.07 31.84 -4.54
N LEU A 728 -38.60 31.44 -5.68
CA LEU A 728 -39.45 32.26 -6.54
C LEU A 728 -40.93 32.00 -6.23
N GLY A 729 -41.82 32.73 -6.90
CA GLY A 729 -43.26 32.51 -6.81
C GLY A 729 -43.66 31.06 -7.15
N GLU A 730 -44.83 30.64 -6.66
CA GLU A 730 -45.42 29.31 -6.93
C GLU A 730 -44.57 28.10 -6.45
N GLY A 731 -43.65 28.30 -5.51
CA GLY A 731 -42.84 27.20 -4.95
C GLY A 731 -41.65 26.79 -5.81
N LYS A 732 -41.40 27.48 -6.92
CA LYS A 732 -40.22 27.29 -7.76
C LYS A 732 -38.96 27.87 -7.13
N TRP A 733 -37.82 27.36 -7.53
CA TRP A 733 -36.50 27.80 -7.10
C TRP A 733 -35.67 28.22 -8.30
N GLY A 734 -34.81 29.21 -8.12
CA GLY A 734 -33.84 29.67 -9.12
C GLY A 734 -32.46 29.85 -8.49
N ASN A 735 -31.44 30.02 -9.34
CA ASN A 735 -30.12 30.41 -8.88
C ASN A 735 -30.17 31.86 -8.37
N LEU A 736 -29.53 32.10 -7.23
CA LEU A 736 -29.31 33.45 -6.72
C LEU A 736 -28.26 34.10 -7.66
N THR A 737 -28.69 35.03 -8.53
CA THR A 737 -27.78 35.72 -9.45
C THR A 737 -26.65 36.39 -8.68
N ARG A 738 -25.39 36.04 -9.00
CA ARG A 738 -24.30 36.99 -8.87
C ARG A 738 -24.34 37.86 -10.11
N ASP A 739 -24.30 39.17 -9.92
CA ASP A 739 -24.17 40.13 -11.00
C ASP A 739 -23.10 39.69 -12.00
N VAL A 740 -23.48 39.78 -13.27
CA VAL A 740 -22.57 39.71 -14.40
C VAL A 740 -21.58 40.85 -14.24
N ASN A 741 -20.30 40.50 -14.07
CA ASN A 741 -19.14 41.30 -14.46
C ASN A 741 -18.01 40.36 -14.86
#